data_AF-A0A6J4MU22-F1
#
_entry.id   AF-A0A6J4MU22-F1
#
_cell.length_a   1.000
_cell.length_b   1.000
_cell.length_c   1.000
_cell.angle_alpha   90.00
_cell.angle_beta   90.00
_cell.angle_gamma   90.00
#
_symmetry.space_group_name_H-M   'P 1'
#
loop_
_entity.id
_entity.type
_entity.pdbx_description
1 polymer ?
#
loop_
_entity_poly.entity_id
_entity_poly.type
_entity_poly.pdbx_seq_one_letter_code
_entity_poly.pdbx_strand_id
1 'polypeptide(L)'
;MKRRRVMVVVSDPADAAGLPEAGVVRAERYLEGGGEVAEPGAVVVNLCRSFHYGSTGYYVSLLADARGQQVLPRVETSEGMGEPYGLFRALQEAGVPTVDAAEMSVRRRMADVPQPAASPRAPGDDAPPAVFHPPLVRCPETSLRPAQEGEVAETLAVLGRTEDPRFRVAGRTVFREWPVPLLRIQLVFEEDEWKVCGVAPVSPHHLDGEQRGLLAGALADTRRVFRRGTAEPRETRRASIAVLVDVEDIFSPSSPETIDRLERVAARMNVHVHRIGLGELRRLPEYDALFIRVLAGVSEPAFQFALRAEALDMPVVDDSQSIIRCGNKVFLEELLRREGIPTPRSRIITPHTPWETVAELGFPFVVKLPDGSFSNAVHKVVTREDFHERSAEMFRRSPLILAQEWLPTDFDWRVAVLDGKLLFAARYFMARGHWQIRSEQKGTERYGRVEAVPRGQAPREVVDAALRAAALIGDGLYGVDLKETPDGPVVIEVNDNPNLDVGYEDAEDGNAVYEDLVEFFLRRVEAAPVDAAPPRAAPSPQALERLRAPIRVRGAASAERAFRPFEVAGMELEYPTVDRDLNVVPLVEEAFRVLAGRGTSDVELGAVGFSNEIADHVFEVKTGAPLRSLADAETALVEGIGRFSAVLRDEWGARLLPTGMHPWFNPAKGRLWSRSNGRIYNTYARLFDVQTHGWMNVHAAHLNLPMGGEEDAVAMHTAATLLIPYLPALAASSPMHDGELQPSADARLAWILEHQARIPESCGELVPEYVGSFGDYRKKILQPMYAALDRLPDAGAIRHDFFNARGAVFKFSRRAMEVRVLDTQECVKMDVAVAVFVRSALRYLASRVKKGRIALPPHALLVEDFRACIRDGSRARVLAPRVAGDRDAEGRVEARDALRALLAGARRAVRRDEASYLDLAARMIETGSLSERIRAELAPVADADDERFTEAARKIYIELMDCLEANEPWARRGL
;
A
#
# COMPACT_ATOMS: atom_id res chain seq x y z
N MET A 1 -32.53 11.68 35.75
CA MET A 1 -31.32 10.98 36.23
C MET A 1 -30.14 11.48 35.41
N LYS A 2 -29.09 12.04 36.05
CA LYS A 2 -27.87 12.50 35.35
C LYS A 2 -27.15 11.29 34.75
N ARG A 3 -27.17 11.15 33.42
CA ARG A 3 -26.61 10.01 32.68
C ARG A 3 -25.07 10.03 32.71
N ARG A 4 -24.47 8.84 32.87
CA ARG A 4 -23.08 8.62 33.30
C ARG A 4 -22.07 8.83 32.16
N ARG A 5 -20.94 9.49 32.46
CA ARG A 5 -19.83 9.79 31.52
C ARG A 5 -18.83 8.63 31.34
N VAL A 6 -18.89 7.59 32.16
CA VAL A 6 -17.92 6.48 32.20
C VAL A 6 -18.67 5.16 32.37
N MET A 7 -18.32 4.18 31.55
CA MET A 7 -18.88 2.83 31.52
C MET A 7 -17.75 1.80 31.54
N VAL A 8 -17.88 0.77 32.37
CA VAL A 8 -16.90 -0.31 32.48
C VAL A 8 -17.49 -1.56 31.84
N VAL A 9 -16.77 -2.20 30.92
CA VAL A 9 -17.23 -3.39 30.22
C VAL A 9 -16.44 -4.61 30.67
N VAL A 10 -17.12 -5.64 31.17
CA VAL A 10 -16.53 -6.90 31.65
C VAL A 10 -17.08 -8.10 30.91
N SER A 11 -16.25 -9.12 30.70
CA SER A 11 -16.65 -10.37 30.03
C SER A 11 -17.34 -11.38 30.96
N ASP A 12 -17.12 -11.32 32.28
CA ASP A 12 -17.74 -12.23 33.26
C ASP A 12 -18.34 -11.41 34.43
N PRO A 13 -19.56 -11.72 34.90
CA PRO A 13 -20.16 -11.04 36.06
C PRO A 13 -19.30 -11.06 37.33
N ALA A 14 -18.52 -12.10 37.55
CA ALA A 14 -17.67 -12.21 38.73
C ALA A 14 -16.45 -11.25 38.67
N ASP A 15 -16.09 -10.72 37.49
CA ASP A 15 -15.08 -9.66 37.30
C ASP A 15 -15.60 -8.29 37.80
N ALA A 16 -16.92 -8.14 37.97
CA ALA A 16 -17.53 -6.93 38.49
C ALA A 16 -17.47 -6.82 40.03
N ALA A 17 -17.06 -7.90 40.72
CA ALA A 17 -17.08 -7.97 42.17
C ALA A 17 -16.05 -7.01 42.82
N GLY A 18 -16.55 -5.97 43.50
CA GLY A 18 -15.74 -4.90 44.10
C GLY A 18 -15.71 -3.61 43.28
N LEU A 19 -16.28 -3.61 42.06
CA LEU A 19 -16.51 -2.41 41.27
C LEU A 19 -17.86 -1.78 41.63
N PRO A 20 -18.03 -0.45 41.53
CA PRO A 20 -19.34 0.17 41.76
C PRO A 20 -20.37 -0.39 40.75
N GLU A 21 -21.46 -1.01 41.24
CA GLU A 21 -22.55 -1.58 40.40
C GLU A 21 -23.09 -0.56 39.37
N ALA A 22 -22.98 0.71 39.73
CA ALA A 22 -23.28 1.87 38.93
C ALA A 22 -22.31 2.07 37.73
N GLY A 23 -22.56 1.41 36.59
CA GLY A 23 -21.88 1.70 35.31
C GLY A 23 -21.09 0.53 34.73
N VAL A 24 -21.22 -0.67 35.30
CA VAL A 24 -20.66 -1.90 34.75
C VAL A 24 -21.65 -2.55 33.79
N VAL A 25 -21.20 -2.87 32.57
CA VAL A 25 -21.99 -3.53 31.53
C VAL A 25 -21.30 -4.80 31.08
N ARG A 26 -22.08 -5.85 30.84
CA ARG A 26 -21.56 -7.09 30.26
C ARG A 26 -21.17 -6.89 28.81
N ALA A 27 -20.04 -7.45 28.40
CA ALA A 27 -19.54 -7.35 27.05
C ALA A 27 -20.57 -7.82 26.01
N GLU A 28 -21.26 -8.94 26.25
CA GLU A 28 -22.28 -9.45 25.31
C GLU A 28 -23.40 -8.42 25.11
N ARG A 29 -23.90 -7.85 26.20
CA ARG A 29 -24.95 -6.82 26.18
C ARG A 29 -24.50 -5.53 25.52
N TYR A 30 -23.24 -5.14 25.72
CA TYR A 30 -22.64 -3.97 25.08
C TYR A 30 -22.50 -4.15 23.56
N LEU A 31 -22.12 -5.35 23.11
CA LEU A 31 -22.00 -5.71 21.70
C LEU A 31 -23.36 -5.77 21.00
N GLU A 32 -24.37 -6.37 21.65
CA GLU A 32 -25.74 -6.54 21.13
C GLU A 32 -26.51 -5.22 20.97
N GLY A 33 -26.06 -4.13 21.60
CA GLY A 33 -26.75 -2.83 21.56
C GLY A 33 -28.05 -2.77 22.39
N GLY A 34 -28.36 -3.82 23.16
CA GLY A 34 -29.56 -3.94 24.00
C GLY A 34 -29.33 -3.57 25.47
N GLY A 35 -29.17 -2.28 25.77
CA GLY A 35 -29.00 -1.79 27.15
C GLY A 35 -28.75 -0.27 27.23
N GLU A 36 -28.46 0.27 28.42
CA GLU A 36 -27.97 1.65 28.59
C GLU A 36 -26.62 1.80 27.84
N VAL A 37 -26.68 2.05 26.53
CA VAL A 37 -25.49 2.33 25.71
C VAL A 37 -25.01 3.73 26.08
N ALA A 38 -23.71 3.84 26.40
CA ALA A 38 -23.12 5.12 26.72
C ALA A 38 -23.26 6.09 25.52
N GLU A 39 -23.56 7.37 25.79
CA GLU A 39 -23.75 8.36 24.73
C GLU A 39 -22.42 8.62 23.98
N PRO A 40 -22.46 9.10 22.71
CA PRO A 40 -21.26 9.55 22.01
C PRO A 40 -20.44 10.53 22.88
N GLY A 41 -19.12 10.32 22.97
CA GLY A 41 -18.22 11.05 23.86
C GLY A 41 -18.13 10.54 25.30
N ALA A 42 -18.87 9.48 25.67
CA ALA A 42 -18.66 8.77 26.92
C ALA A 42 -17.40 7.90 26.88
N VAL A 43 -16.86 7.62 28.06
CA VAL A 43 -15.67 6.80 28.26
C VAL A 43 -16.07 5.33 28.45
N VAL A 44 -15.42 4.43 27.72
CA VAL A 44 -15.54 2.98 27.88
C VAL A 44 -14.23 2.40 28.40
N VAL A 45 -14.22 1.90 29.63
CA VAL A 45 -13.10 1.14 30.18
C VAL A 45 -13.37 -0.34 29.96
N ASN A 46 -12.68 -0.93 28.99
CA ASN A 46 -12.83 -2.30 28.60
C ASN A 46 -11.91 -3.19 29.44
N LEU A 47 -12.50 -3.96 30.35
CA LEU A 47 -11.84 -4.90 31.27
C LEU A 47 -12.11 -6.36 30.87
N CYS A 48 -12.37 -6.62 29.59
CA CYS A 48 -12.51 -7.98 29.09
C CYS A 48 -11.19 -8.77 29.26
N ARG A 49 -11.31 -10.08 29.49
CA ARG A 49 -10.16 -10.96 29.79
C ARG A 49 -9.19 -11.19 28.62
N SER A 50 -9.56 -10.83 27.39
CA SER A 50 -8.73 -11.01 26.18
C SER A 50 -8.98 -9.89 25.18
N PHE A 51 -7.91 -9.45 24.51
CA PHE A 51 -7.90 -8.39 23.49
C PHE A 51 -7.32 -8.84 22.15
N HIS A 52 -7.04 -10.14 21.98
CA HIS A 52 -6.55 -10.66 20.69
C HIS A 52 -7.54 -10.36 19.56
N TYR A 53 -7.04 -10.23 18.35
CA TYR A 53 -7.87 -10.03 17.18
C TYR A 53 -8.99 -11.08 17.11
N GLY A 54 -10.23 -10.62 16.99
CA GLY A 54 -11.43 -11.47 16.99
C GLY A 54 -11.94 -11.91 18.37
N SER A 55 -11.33 -11.48 19.47
CA SER A 55 -11.82 -11.72 20.84
C SER A 55 -12.96 -10.76 21.24
N THR A 56 -13.71 -11.10 22.28
CA THR A 56 -14.79 -10.25 22.82
C THR A 56 -14.27 -8.86 23.20
N GLY A 57 -13.12 -8.76 23.86
CA GLY A 57 -12.54 -7.46 24.23
C GLY A 57 -12.13 -6.64 23.01
N TYR A 58 -11.59 -7.26 21.96
CA TYR A 58 -11.29 -6.59 20.70
C TYR A 58 -12.54 -5.96 20.07
N TYR A 59 -13.64 -6.71 19.97
CA TYR A 59 -14.89 -6.18 19.41
C TYR A 59 -15.53 -5.09 20.27
N VAL A 60 -15.39 -5.16 21.60
CA VAL A 60 -15.87 -4.11 22.51
C VAL A 60 -15.13 -2.79 22.23
N SER A 61 -13.80 -2.83 22.07
CA SER A 61 -13.00 -1.65 21.72
C SER A 61 -13.31 -1.12 20.33
N LEU A 62 -13.43 -2.00 19.33
CA LEU A 62 -13.77 -1.63 17.96
C LEU A 62 -15.15 -0.95 17.86
N LEU A 63 -16.16 -1.50 18.54
CA LEU A 63 -17.51 -0.94 18.52
C LEU A 63 -17.63 0.35 19.34
N ALA A 64 -16.87 0.50 20.42
CA ALA A 64 -16.83 1.76 21.17
C ALA A 64 -16.28 2.90 20.32
N ASP A 65 -15.18 2.66 19.59
CA ASP A 65 -14.59 3.66 18.70
C ASP A 65 -15.54 4.02 17.55
N ALA A 66 -16.13 3.02 16.90
CA ALA A 66 -17.13 3.22 15.84
C ALA A 66 -18.40 3.96 16.31
N ARG A 67 -18.73 3.91 17.60
CA ARG A 67 -19.86 4.63 18.22
C ARG A 67 -19.49 6.05 18.67
N GLY A 68 -18.27 6.52 18.38
CA GLY A 68 -17.79 7.83 18.80
C GLY A 68 -17.55 7.94 20.32
N GLN A 69 -17.28 6.81 20.98
CA GLN A 69 -16.98 6.75 22.41
C GLN A 69 -15.46 6.65 22.62
N GLN A 70 -14.96 7.14 23.76
CA GLN A 70 -13.54 7.05 24.09
C GLN A 70 -13.25 5.73 24.79
N VAL A 71 -12.56 4.79 24.12
CA VAL A 71 -12.31 3.45 24.67
C VAL A 71 -10.87 3.20 25.09
N LEU A 72 -10.71 2.39 26.15
CA LEU A 72 -9.42 1.97 26.71
C LEU A 72 -9.44 0.46 27.00
N PRO A 73 -8.54 -0.38 26.44
CA PRO A 73 -7.53 -0.02 25.44
C PRO A 73 -8.17 0.24 24.06
N ARG A 74 -7.46 0.98 23.19
CA ARG A 74 -7.89 1.18 21.80
C ARG A 74 -7.58 -0.05 20.94
N VAL A 75 -8.16 -0.10 19.74
CA VAL A 75 -8.00 -1.22 18.81
C VAL A 75 -6.52 -1.37 18.40
N GLU A 76 -5.83 -0.26 18.12
CA GLU A 76 -4.43 -0.24 17.70
C GLU A 76 -3.50 -0.73 18.83
N THR A 77 -3.84 -0.40 20.09
CA THR A 77 -3.13 -0.89 21.28
C THR A 77 -3.32 -2.39 21.49
N SER A 78 -4.45 -2.94 21.02
CA SER A 78 -4.82 -4.36 21.14
C SER A 78 -4.12 -5.24 20.09
N GLU A 79 -3.83 -4.69 18.91
CA GLU A 79 -3.07 -5.39 17.86
C GLU A 79 -1.56 -5.43 18.13
N GLY A 80 -1.00 -4.39 18.78
CA GLY A 80 0.42 -4.33 19.15
C GLY A 80 0.85 -5.26 20.29
N MET A 81 -0.07 -6.00 20.92
CA MET A 81 0.23 -6.83 22.09
C MET A 81 1.10 -8.08 21.81
N GLY A 82 1.46 -8.34 20.55
CA GLY A 82 2.31 -9.45 20.12
C GLY A 82 3.79 -9.12 19.93
N GLU A 83 4.20 -7.84 19.99
CA GLU A 83 5.59 -7.40 19.74
C GLU A 83 6.18 -6.67 20.96
N PRO A 84 6.85 -7.38 21.88
CA PRO A 84 7.42 -6.77 23.09
C PRO A 84 8.49 -5.72 22.78
N TYR A 85 9.21 -5.87 21.68
CA TYR A 85 10.39 -5.08 21.33
C TYR A 85 10.09 -3.58 21.16
N GLY A 86 8.92 -3.24 20.58
CA GLY A 86 8.52 -1.85 20.37
C GLY A 86 8.25 -1.11 21.70
N LEU A 87 7.67 -1.80 22.68
CA LEU A 87 7.42 -1.24 24.00
C LEU A 87 8.72 -0.99 24.77
N PHE A 88 9.65 -1.95 24.78
CA PHE A 88 10.91 -1.79 25.50
C PHE A 88 11.76 -0.65 24.96
N ARG A 89 11.79 -0.46 23.62
CA ARG A 89 12.45 0.71 23.02
C ARG A 89 11.80 2.03 23.47
N ALA A 90 10.47 2.13 23.42
CA ALA A 90 9.77 3.36 23.86
C ALA A 90 10.00 3.67 25.35
N LEU A 91 10.12 2.63 26.20
CA LEU A 91 10.47 2.79 27.61
C LEU A 91 11.90 3.32 27.80
N GLN A 92 12.86 2.82 27.02
CA GLN A 92 14.25 3.32 27.03
C GLN A 92 14.34 4.78 26.59
N GLU A 93 13.64 5.15 25.50
CA GLU A 93 13.55 6.53 25.00
C GLU A 93 12.88 7.47 26.03
N ALA A 94 11.94 6.95 26.81
CA ALA A 94 11.30 7.67 27.91
C ALA A 94 12.13 7.72 29.21
N GLY A 95 13.37 7.22 29.18
CA GLY A 95 14.30 7.21 30.32
C GLY A 95 13.94 6.20 31.42
N VAL A 96 13.20 5.14 31.10
CA VAL A 96 12.94 4.01 32.00
C VAL A 96 13.95 2.89 31.70
N PRO A 97 14.79 2.49 32.66
CA PRO A 97 15.73 1.40 32.46
C PRO A 97 15.02 0.08 32.14
N THR A 98 15.50 -0.65 31.13
CA THR A 98 14.94 -1.95 30.73
C THR A 98 16.03 -2.99 30.49
N VAL A 99 15.70 -4.27 30.65
CA VAL A 99 16.57 -5.41 30.31
C VAL A 99 15.84 -6.31 29.33
N ASP A 100 16.53 -6.74 28.27
CA ASP A 100 15.94 -7.62 27.25
C ASP A 100 15.62 -9.01 27.85
N ALA A 101 14.35 -9.42 27.73
CA ALA A 101 13.85 -10.70 28.20
C ALA A 101 14.54 -11.91 27.51
N ALA A 102 15.04 -11.75 26.29
CA ALA A 102 15.83 -12.76 25.59
C ALA A 102 17.22 -12.96 26.24
N GLU A 103 17.81 -11.88 26.74
CA GLU A 103 19.12 -11.88 27.40
C GLU A 103 19.05 -12.52 28.79
N MET A 104 17.97 -12.27 29.54
CA MET A 104 17.68 -12.91 30.84
C MET A 104 17.37 -14.42 30.73
N SER A 105 16.64 -14.82 29.68
CA SER A 105 16.31 -16.23 29.41
C SER A 105 17.54 -17.06 29.05
N VAL A 106 18.55 -16.44 28.42
CA VAL A 106 19.83 -17.05 28.05
C VAL A 106 20.79 -17.06 29.24
N ARG A 107 20.94 -15.94 29.96
CA ARG A 107 21.81 -15.84 31.15
C ARG A 107 21.38 -16.76 32.30
N ARG A 108 20.08 -16.99 32.51
CA ARG A 108 19.57 -17.94 33.53
C ARG A 108 19.68 -19.41 33.12
N ARG A 109 19.52 -19.75 31.83
CA ARG A 109 19.79 -21.12 31.33
C ARG A 109 21.26 -21.51 31.45
N MET A 110 22.16 -20.54 31.49
CA MET A 110 23.59 -20.76 31.67
C MET A 110 24.01 -20.84 33.15
N ALA A 111 23.17 -20.40 34.09
CA ALA A 111 23.45 -20.46 35.53
C ALA A 111 23.06 -21.80 36.19
N ASP A 112 22.08 -22.53 35.62
CA ASP A 112 21.64 -23.86 36.10
C ASP A 112 22.04 -24.97 35.10
N VAL A 113 23.35 -25.25 35.00
CA VAL A 113 23.85 -26.49 34.39
C VAL A 113 24.17 -27.50 35.49
N PRO A 114 23.32 -28.49 35.78
CA PRO A 114 23.77 -29.70 36.45
C PRO A 114 24.55 -30.56 35.44
N GLN A 115 25.73 -31.03 35.84
CA GLN A 115 26.55 -31.97 35.06
C GLN A 115 25.81 -33.28 34.75
N PRO A 116 26.22 -34.01 33.68
CA PRO A 116 25.36 -34.98 33.00
C PRO A 116 25.39 -36.35 33.67
N ALA A 117 24.25 -37.04 33.69
CA ALA A 117 24.20 -38.49 33.81
C ALA A 117 23.08 -39.11 32.94
N ALA A 118 23.54 -39.96 32.00
CA ALA A 118 22.95 -41.16 31.38
C ALA A 118 21.46 -41.24 30.95
N SER A 119 21.28 -41.53 29.65
CA SER A 119 20.13 -42.13 28.92
C SER A 119 19.40 -43.31 29.60
N PRO A 120 18.30 -43.87 29.04
CA PRO A 120 17.22 -43.31 28.19
C PRO A 120 15.79 -43.81 28.61
N ARG A 121 14.69 -43.12 28.25
CA ARG A 121 13.34 -43.76 28.10
C ARG A 121 12.45 -43.06 27.07
N ALA A 122 11.64 -43.85 26.37
CA ALA A 122 10.62 -43.47 25.39
C ALA A 122 9.19 -43.56 26.02
N PRO A 123 8.10 -43.35 25.25
CA PRO A 123 7.35 -42.10 25.08
C PRO A 123 5.97 -42.13 25.79
N GLY A 124 5.39 -40.96 26.09
CA GLY A 124 4.00 -40.89 26.56
C GLY A 124 3.53 -39.46 26.88
N ASP A 125 2.43 -39.10 26.24
CA ASP A 125 1.44 -38.04 26.51
C ASP A 125 1.77 -36.55 26.25
N ASP A 126 0.98 -36.00 25.32
CA ASP A 126 0.82 -34.59 24.99
C ASP A 126 0.26 -33.81 26.18
N ALA A 127 1.08 -32.91 26.74
CA ALA A 127 0.63 -31.75 27.50
C ALA A 127 1.35 -30.50 26.99
N PRO A 128 0.69 -29.33 26.88
CA PRO A 128 1.36 -28.09 26.50
C PRO A 128 2.41 -27.71 27.56
N PRO A 129 3.52 -27.04 27.16
CA PRO A 129 4.63 -26.77 28.07
C PRO A 129 4.20 -25.84 29.21
N ALA A 130 4.47 -26.25 30.46
CA ALA A 130 4.33 -25.41 31.63
C ALA A 130 5.39 -24.30 31.64
N VAL A 131 4.97 -23.05 31.81
CA VAL A 131 5.86 -21.92 32.11
C VAL A 131 6.29 -22.02 33.57
N PHE A 132 7.59 -22.10 33.84
CA PHE A 132 8.15 -22.17 35.18
C PHE A 132 8.22 -20.76 35.81
N HIS A 133 7.70 -20.57 37.03
CA HIS A 133 7.78 -19.31 37.78
C HIS A 133 8.79 -19.46 38.95
N PRO A 134 9.83 -18.61 39.08
CA PRO A 134 10.67 -18.58 40.28
C PRO A 134 9.87 -18.04 41.49
N PRO A 135 10.33 -18.24 42.74
CA PRO A 135 9.60 -17.76 43.91
C PRO A 135 9.58 -16.22 43.94
N LEU A 136 8.41 -15.66 43.66
CA LEU A 136 8.15 -14.22 43.65
C LEU A 136 8.15 -13.68 45.09
N VAL A 137 9.00 -12.70 45.38
CA VAL A 137 8.95 -11.96 46.64
C VAL A 137 7.88 -10.88 46.50
N ARG A 138 6.70 -11.09 47.09
CA ARG A 138 5.78 -9.98 47.38
C ARG A 138 6.46 -9.12 48.44
N CYS A 139 6.96 -7.93 48.09
CA CYS A 139 7.45 -6.96 49.07
C CYS A 139 6.23 -6.32 49.76
N PRO A 140 5.97 -6.58 51.05
CA PRO A 140 4.97 -5.82 51.79
C PRO A 140 5.53 -4.41 52.06
N GLU A 141 4.64 -3.45 52.30
CA GLU A 141 4.94 -2.00 52.50
C GLU A 141 6.00 -1.66 53.57
N THR A 142 6.53 -2.64 54.31
CA THR A 142 7.40 -2.43 55.48
C THR A 142 8.85 -2.91 55.37
N SER A 143 9.35 -3.43 54.24
CA SER A 143 10.77 -3.83 54.16
C SER A 143 11.63 -2.79 53.44
N LEU A 144 12.06 -1.75 54.18
CA LEU A 144 13.11 -0.78 53.82
C LEU A 144 14.52 -1.41 53.79
N ARG A 145 14.68 -2.62 53.23
CA ARG A 145 16.02 -3.19 53.01
C ARG A 145 16.55 -2.70 51.65
N PRO A 146 17.86 -2.41 51.51
CA PRO A 146 18.46 -2.14 50.22
C PRO A 146 18.24 -3.31 49.26
N ALA A 147 17.91 -3.02 48.00
CA ALA A 147 17.76 -4.04 46.97
C ALA A 147 19.12 -4.71 46.70
N GLN A 148 19.11 -6.01 46.44
CA GLN A 148 20.32 -6.78 46.13
C GLN A 148 20.42 -7.04 44.63
N GLU A 149 21.64 -7.07 44.10
CA GLU A 149 21.91 -7.37 42.69
C GLU A 149 21.22 -8.70 42.28
N GLY A 150 20.43 -8.66 41.21
CA GLY A 150 19.62 -9.78 40.71
C GLY A 150 18.27 -9.99 41.41
N GLU A 151 17.88 -9.14 42.37
CA GLU A 151 16.57 -9.20 43.02
C GLU A 151 15.45 -8.92 42.00
N VAL A 152 14.41 -9.75 41.99
CA VAL A 152 13.26 -9.61 41.08
C VAL A 152 12.04 -9.15 41.87
N ALA A 153 11.37 -8.12 41.37
CA ALA A 153 10.12 -7.60 41.90
C ALA A 153 9.01 -7.66 40.85
N GLU A 154 7.78 -7.72 41.32
CA GLU A 154 6.60 -7.65 40.46
C GLU A 154 5.61 -6.66 41.06
N THR A 155 5.04 -5.80 40.22
CA THR A 155 4.05 -4.79 40.65
C THR A 155 2.87 -4.74 39.68
N LEU A 156 1.68 -4.49 40.23
CA LEU A 156 0.48 -4.27 39.44
C LEU A 156 0.34 -2.78 39.13
N ALA A 157 0.19 -2.44 37.86
CA ALA A 157 -0.13 -1.10 37.39
C ALA A 157 -1.61 -1.03 36.98
N VAL A 158 -2.37 -0.21 37.69
CA VAL A 158 -3.80 0.05 37.43
C VAL A 158 -3.96 1.48 36.93
N LEU A 159 -4.26 1.63 35.64
CA LEU A 159 -4.32 2.93 34.95
C LEU A 159 -3.06 3.78 35.22
N GLY A 160 -1.89 3.14 35.22
CA GLY A 160 -0.59 3.76 35.49
C GLY A 160 -0.25 4.04 36.95
N ARG A 161 -1.08 3.60 37.91
CA ARG A 161 -0.80 3.66 39.36
C ARG A 161 -0.32 2.30 39.86
N THR A 162 0.78 2.28 40.59
CA THR A 162 1.33 1.07 41.23
C THR A 162 1.13 1.10 42.74
N GLU A 163 1.03 -0.07 43.36
CA GLU A 163 0.97 -0.23 44.81
C GLU A 163 2.31 0.15 45.46
N ASP A 164 3.42 -0.26 44.86
CA ASP A 164 4.75 0.08 45.34
C ASP A 164 5.16 1.49 44.88
N PRO A 165 5.44 2.44 45.79
CA PRO A 165 5.87 3.79 45.43
C PRO A 165 7.18 3.84 44.64
N ARG A 166 8.07 2.84 44.81
CA ARG A 166 9.37 2.76 44.11
C ARG A 166 9.19 2.64 42.60
N PHE A 167 8.10 2.01 42.15
CA PHE A 167 7.82 1.75 40.73
C PHE A 167 6.81 2.70 40.11
N ARG A 168 6.45 3.79 40.80
CA ARG A 168 5.44 4.74 40.34
C ARG A 168 5.78 5.39 38.99
N VAL A 169 7.07 5.66 38.74
CA VAL A 169 7.54 6.22 37.47
C VAL A 169 7.39 5.18 36.35
N ALA A 170 7.88 3.96 36.57
CA ALA A 170 7.76 2.86 35.62
C ALA A 170 6.29 2.56 35.28
N GLY A 171 5.42 2.46 36.29
CA GLY A 171 3.98 2.24 36.10
C GLY A 171 3.30 3.33 35.27
N ARG A 172 3.62 4.61 35.52
CA ARG A 172 3.06 5.72 34.76
C ARG A 172 3.54 5.74 33.32
N THR A 173 4.83 5.51 33.11
CA THR A 173 5.43 5.52 31.78
C THR A 173 4.96 4.32 30.96
N VAL A 174 4.95 3.11 31.52
CA VAL A 174 4.42 1.91 30.87
C VAL A 174 2.97 2.11 30.45
N PHE A 175 2.12 2.69 31.29
CA PHE A 175 0.72 2.96 30.93
C PHE A 175 0.57 4.07 29.86
N ARG A 176 1.50 5.04 29.81
CA ARG A 176 1.50 6.09 28.79
C ARG A 176 1.84 5.53 27.41
N GLU A 177 2.87 4.69 27.34
CA GLU A 177 3.32 4.05 26.10
C GLU A 177 2.38 2.90 25.68
N TRP A 178 1.81 2.19 26.66
CA TRP A 178 0.90 1.07 26.44
C TRP A 178 -0.37 1.19 27.31
N PRO A 179 -1.40 1.93 26.82
CA PRO A 179 -2.58 2.31 27.61
C PRO A 179 -3.57 1.15 27.79
N VAL A 180 -3.16 0.14 28.56
CA VAL A 180 -3.98 -1.00 28.97
C VAL A 180 -4.40 -0.82 30.43
N PRO A 181 -5.69 -0.98 30.79
CA PRO A 181 -6.20 -0.64 32.13
C PRO A 181 -5.53 -1.36 33.30
N LEU A 182 -5.13 -2.63 33.09
CA LEU A 182 -4.55 -3.51 34.11
C LEU A 182 -3.31 -4.22 33.53
N LEU A 183 -2.14 -3.88 34.07
CA LEU A 183 -0.84 -4.42 33.64
C LEU A 183 -0.06 -4.96 34.85
N ARG A 184 0.67 -6.06 34.64
CA ARG A 184 1.69 -6.60 35.54
C ARG A 184 3.04 -6.20 34.99
N ILE A 185 3.87 -5.58 35.82
CA ILE A 185 5.22 -5.15 35.47
C ILE A 185 6.20 -5.97 36.30
N GLN A 186 7.13 -6.64 35.62
CA GLN A 186 8.23 -7.38 36.22
C GLN A 186 9.50 -6.54 36.12
N LEU A 187 10.22 -6.43 37.23
CA LEU A 187 11.45 -5.66 37.34
C LEU A 187 12.57 -6.51 37.93
N VAL A 188 13.80 -6.22 37.54
CA VAL A 188 15.02 -6.78 38.13
C VAL A 188 15.93 -5.65 38.59
N PHE A 189 16.59 -5.81 39.73
CA PHE A 189 17.57 -4.87 40.23
C PHE A 189 18.96 -5.25 39.69
N GLU A 190 19.52 -4.44 38.80
CA GLU A 190 20.84 -4.64 38.21
C GLU A 190 21.56 -3.29 38.06
N GLU A 191 22.88 -3.28 38.28
CA GLU A 191 23.71 -2.06 38.17
C GLU A 191 23.22 -0.90 39.06
N ASP A 192 22.85 -1.23 40.30
CA ASP A 192 22.30 -0.28 41.30
C ASP A 192 20.97 0.40 40.90
N GLU A 193 20.25 -0.10 39.87
CA GLU A 193 18.93 0.41 39.48
C GLU A 193 17.89 -0.67 39.16
N TRP A 194 16.60 -0.34 39.31
CA TRP A 194 15.50 -1.22 38.94
C TRP A 194 15.17 -1.09 37.46
N LYS A 195 15.27 -2.18 36.72
CA LYS A 195 15.03 -2.24 35.28
C LYS A 195 13.80 -3.08 34.96
N VAL A 196 12.96 -2.62 34.03
CA VAL A 196 11.77 -3.36 33.58
C VAL A 196 12.21 -4.51 32.66
N CYS A 197 11.81 -5.73 32.99
CA CYS A 197 12.15 -6.94 32.23
C CYS A 197 10.93 -7.68 31.67
N GLY A 198 9.71 -7.28 32.05
CA GLY A 198 8.47 -7.86 31.52
C GLY A 198 7.24 -6.99 31.79
N VAL A 199 6.30 -6.95 30.83
CA VAL A 199 4.99 -6.31 30.99
C VAL A 199 3.91 -7.22 30.39
N ALA A 200 2.83 -7.47 31.13
CA ALA A 200 1.73 -8.32 30.66
C ALA A 200 0.35 -7.83 31.15
N PRO A 201 -0.73 -7.97 30.36
CA PRO A 201 -2.08 -7.64 30.80
C PRO A 201 -2.57 -8.58 31.91
N VAL A 202 -3.40 -8.07 32.82
CA VAL A 202 -3.96 -8.84 33.94
C VAL A 202 -5.48 -8.81 33.92
N SER A 203 -6.09 -9.99 34.14
CA SER A 203 -7.52 -10.13 34.33
C SER A 203 -7.96 -9.63 35.72
N PRO A 204 -9.09 -8.87 35.83
CA PRO A 204 -9.63 -8.41 37.11
C PRO A 204 -9.87 -9.54 38.13
N HIS A 205 -10.15 -10.77 37.66
CA HIS A 205 -10.28 -11.94 38.52
C HIS A 205 -9.08 -12.28 39.39
N HIS A 206 -7.87 -11.97 38.91
CA HIS A 206 -6.63 -12.31 39.59
C HIS A 206 -6.21 -11.25 40.62
N LEU A 207 -7.06 -10.25 40.86
CA LEU A 207 -6.83 -9.19 41.84
C LEU A 207 -7.32 -9.63 43.23
N ASP A 208 -6.47 -9.44 44.23
CA ASP A 208 -6.84 -9.60 45.64
C ASP A 208 -7.65 -8.40 46.17
N GLY A 209 -8.09 -8.47 47.44
CA GLY A 209 -9.03 -7.49 48.01
C GLY A 209 -8.48 -6.06 48.03
N GLU A 210 -7.17 -5.90 48.20
CA GLU A 210 -6.49 -4.62 48.22
C GLU A 210 -6.34 -4.06 46.79
N GLN A 211 -5.93 -4.91 45.84
CA GLN A 211 -5.81 -4.59 44.43
C GLN A 211 -7.15 -4.17 43.79
N ARG A 212 -8.25 -4.80 44.21
CA ARG A 212 -9.61 -4.41 43.78
C ARG A 212 -9.99 -3.03 44.31
N GLY A 213 -9.56 -2.68 45.51
CA GLY A 213 -9.71 -1.34 46.09
C GLY A 213 -8.98 -0.27 45.27
N LEU A 214 -7.74 -0.55 44.84
CA LEU A 214 -6.96 0.36 43.99
C LEU A 214 -7.64 0.59 42.63
N LEU A 215 -8.17 -0.47 42.00
CA LEU A 215 -8.92 -0.38 40.75
C LEU A 215 -10.21 0.44 40.91
N ALA A 216 -11.00 0.19 41.95
CA ALA A 216 -12.21 0.96 42.22
C ALA A 216 -11.90 2.45 42.46
N GLY A 217 -10.83 2.76 43.19
CA GLY A 217 -10.37 4.14 43.43
C GLY A 217 -9.86 4.83 42.16
N ALA A 218 -9.13 4.13 41.30
CA ALA A 218 -8.64 4.67 40.02
C ALA A 218 -9.78 4.94 39.03
N LEU A 219 -10.80 4.08 39.00
CA LEU A 219 -11.99 4.24 38.16
C LEU A 219 -12.89 5.42 38.59
N ALA A 220 -12.93 5.73 39.89
CA ALA A 220 -13.67 6.88 40.42
C ALA A 220 -13.06 8.24 40.00
N ASP A 221 -11.77 8.29 39.66
CA ASP A 221 -11.01 9.49 39.26
C ASP A 221 -10.74 9.55 37.74
N THR A 222 -11.54 8.84 36.94
CA THR A 222 -11.40 8.70 35.48
C THR A 222 -11.44 10.03 34.70
N ARG A 223 -11.91 11.13 35.30
CA ARG A 223 -11.78 12.48 34.73
C ARG A 223 -10.33 12.92 34.50
N ARG A 224 -9.36 12.36 35.24
CA ARG A 224 -7.93 12.61 35.06
C ARG A 224 -7.29 11.74 33.99
N VAL A 225 -7.80 10.52 33.77
CA VAL A 225 -7.28 9.54 32.80
C VAL A 225 -7.63 9.93 31.36
N PHE A 226 -8.79 10.57 31.16
CA PHE A 226 -9.26 11.06 29.84
C PHE A 226 -9.00 12.55 29.60
N ARG A 227 -8.14 13.20 30.39
CA ARG A 227 -7.44 14.37 29.87
C ARG A 227 -6.48 13.89 28.78
N ARG A 228 -7.01 13.74 27.56
CA ARG A 228 -6.25 14.21 26.40
C ARG A 228 -5.74 15.58 26.82
N GLY A 229 -4.45 15.84 26.65
CA GLY A 229 -3.94 17.20 26.57
C GLY A 229 -4.97 17.94 25.72
N THR A 230 -5.75 18.77 26.40
CA THR A 230 -6.74 19.60 25.76
C THR A 230 -5.90 20.37 24.76
N ALA A 231 -6.19 20.18 23.48
CA ALA A 231 -6.19 21.34 22.61
C ALA A 231 -6.84 22.44 23.45
N GLU A 232 -6.03 23.42 23.79
CA GLU A 232 -6.45 24.68 24.37
C GLU A 232 -7.77 25.09 23.68
N PRO A 233 -8.70 25.72 24.42
CA PRO A 233 -9.98 26.16 23.84
C PRO A 233 -9.71 26.81 22.48
N ARG A 234 -10.38 26.33 21.42
CA ARG A 234 -10.19 26.77 20.02
C ARG A 234 -10.01 28.28 19.94
N GLU A 235 -8.77 28.74 19.99
CA GLU A 235 -8.34 29.85 19.18
C GLU A 235 -8.33 29.33 17.74
N THR A 236 -8.87 30.15 16.86
CA THR A 236 -9.22 29.84 15.48
C THR A 236 -7.98 29.59 14.62
N ARG A 237 -7.16 28.56 14.89
CA ARG A 237 -5.91 28.32 14.14
C ARG A 237 -6.14 28.13 12.64
N ARG A 238 -5.29 28.74 11.82
CA ARG A 238 -5.40 28.81 10.36
C ARG A 238 -4.81 27.58 9.65
N ALA A 239 -3.67 27.07 10.14
CA ALA A 239 -3.03 25.83 9.67
C ALA A 239 -2.02 25.30 10.70
N SER A 240 -1.48 24.09 10.46
CA SER A 240 -0.40 23.47 11.20
C SER A 240 0.72 22.93 10.29
N ILE A 241 1.97 23.24 10.60
CA ILE A 241 3.15 22.85 9.81
C ILE A 241 3.98 21.89 10.66
N ALA A 242 4.18 20.66 10.19
CA ALA A 242 5.21 19.78 10.70
C ALA A 242 6.58 20.22 10.19
N VAL A 243 7.53 20.42 11.09
CA VAL A 243 8.93 20.67 10.75
C VAL A 243 9.72 19.44 11.16
N LEU A 244 10.21 18.70 10.16
CA LEU A 244 11.04 17.53 10.39
C LEU A 244 12.43 17.99 10.81
N VAL A 245 12.82 17.63 12.02
CA VAL A 245 14.12 17.94 12.62
C VAL A 245 14.74 16.68 13.20
N ASP A 246 16.06 16.59 13.14
CA ASP A 246 16.82 15.57 13.83
C ASP A 246 17.95 16.27 14.60
N VAL A 247 17.97 16.06 15.92
CA VAL A 247 18.96 16.68 16.82
C VAL A 247 20.34 16.05 16.67
N GLU A 248 20.42 14.88 16.06
CA GLU A 248 21.68 14.19 15.76
C GLU A 248 22.22 14.54 14.36
N ASP A 249 21.42 15.22 13.53
CA ASP A 249 21.81 15.61 12.18
C ASP A 249 22.72 16.84 12.19
N ILE A 250 24.03 16.59 12.09
CA ILE A 250 25.06 17.62 11.97
C ILE A 250 24.99 18.41 10.65
N PHE A 251 24.20 17.95 9.67
CA PHE A 251 23.98 18.59 8.38
C PHE A 251 22.62 19.29 8.30
N SER A 252 21.95 19.50 9.44
CA SER A 252 20.67 20.20 9.46
C SER A 252 20.80 21.58 8.81
N PRO A 253 19.92 21.92 7.85
CA PRO A 253 19.97 23.16 7.09
C PRO A 253 19.40 24.35 7.88
N SER A 254 18.87 24.13 9.09
CA SER A 254 18.44 25.19 10.00
C SER A 254 18.73 24.83 11.46
N SER A 255 19.31 25.78 12.18
CA SER A 255 19.54 25.72 13.61
C SER A 255 18.24 25.67 14.43
N PRO A 256 18.28 25.15 15.67
CA PRO A 256 17.14 25.20 16.59
C PRO A 256 16.59 26.62 16.80
N GLU A 257 17.45 27.63 16.84
CA GLU A 257 17.08 29.04 16.97
C GLU A 257 16.27 29.54 15.76
N THR A 258 16.57 29.04 14.56
CA THR A 258 15.78 29.29 13.35
C THR A 258 14.39 28.69 13.45
N ILE A 259 14.27 27.46 13.96
CA ILE A 259 12.97 26.82 14.17
C ILE A 259 12.18 27.56 15.24
N ASP A 260 12.82 28.02 16.33
CA ASP A 260 12.20 28.89 17.35
C ASP A 260 11.69 30.21 16.74
N ARG A 261 12.44 30.78 15.77
CA ARG A 261 12.03 32.00 15.07
C ARG A 261 10.84 31.74 14.14
N LEU A 262 10.87 30.66 13.36
CA LEU A 262 9.77 30.23 12.51
C LEU A 262 8.50 29.99 13.34
N GLU A 263 8.59 29.29 14.46
CA GLU A 263 7.49 29.06 15.40
C GLU A 263 6.88 30.38 15.90
N ARG A 264 7.70 31.33 16.32
CA ARG A 264 7.24 32.65 16.77
C ARG A 264 6.59 33.47 15.66
N VAL A 265 7.12 33.44 14.45
CA VAL A 265 6.55 34.14 13.29
C VAL A 265 5.23 33.50 12.88
N ALA A 266 5.18 32.17 12.74
CA ALA A 266 3.98 31.41 12.41
C ALA A 266 2.87 31.63 13.43
N ALA A 267 3.20 31.68 14.73
CA ALA A 267 2.23 31.96 15.79
C ALA A 267 1.56 33.34 15.63
N ARG A 268 2.30 34.38 15.21
CA ARG A 268 1.72 35.71 14.90
C ARG A 268 0.78 35.68 13.70
N MET A 269 0.98 34.73 12.78
CA MET A 269 0.13 34.46 11.62
C MET A 269 -0.95 33.41 11.91
N ASN A 270 -1.11 33.00 13.18
CA ASN A 270 -2.09 32.03 13.63
C ASN A 270 -1.92 30.63 12.98
N VAL A 271 -0.66 30.26 12.73
CA VAL A 271 -0.21 28.95 12.24
C VAL A 271 0.62 28.27 13.32
N HIS A 272 0.34 27.00 13.59
CA HIS A 272 1.10 26.23 14.58
C HIS A 272 2.22 25.45 13.90
N VAL A 273 3.43 25.56 14.42
CA VAL A 273 4.57 24.78 13.98
C VAL A 273 4.84 23.66 14.99
N HIS A 274 5.04 22.44 14.48
CA HIS A 274 5.27 21.24 15.28
C HIS A 274 6.57 20.57 14.85
N ARG A 275 7.53 20.47 15.76
CA ARG A 275 8.75 19.67 15.52
C ARG A 275 8.40 18.20 15.57
N ILE A 276 8.85 17.47 14.55
CA ILE A 276 8.73 16.02 14.50
C ILE A 276 10.09 15.39 14.19
N GLY A 277 10.35 14.22 14.77
CA GLY A 277 11.56 13.44 14.53
C GLY A 277 11.37 12.35 13.47
N LEU A 278 12.49 11.71 13.08
CA LEU A 278 12.50 10.64 12.06
C LEU A 278 11.61 9.42 12.44
N GLY A 279 11.38 9.17 13.72
CA GLY A 279 10.50 8.11 14.21
C GLY A 279 9.00 8.40 14.08
N GLU A 280 8.62 9.64 13.74
CA GLU A 280 7.24 10.13 13.81
C GLU A 280 6.55 10.19 12.45
N LEU A 281 7.07 9.48 11.44
CA LEU A 281 6.48 9.41 10.09
C LEU A 281 4.98 9.06 10.10
N ARG A 282 4.53 8.24 11.05
CA ARG A 282 3.12 7.86 11.21
C ARG A 282 2.23 8.98 11.71
N ARG A 283 2.80 9.99 12.37
CA ARG A 283 2.10 11.19 12.88
C ARG A 283 1.97 12.28 11.82
N LEU A 284 2.61 12.14 10.67
CA LEU A 284 2.54 13.13 9.60
C LEU A 284 1.10 13.53 9.21
N PRO A 285 0.08 12.63 9.19
CA PRO A 285 -1.31 13.01 8.94
C PRO A 285 -1.97 13.90 10.02
N GLU A 286 -1.30 14.19 11.13
CA GLU A 286 -1.81 15.09 12.19
C GLU A 286 -1.65 16.57 11.83
N TYR A 287 -0.90 16.89 10.78
CA TYR A 287 -0.51 18.24 10.38
C TYR A 287 -1.06 18.60 9.00
N ASP A 288 -1.02 19.88 8.62
CA ASP A 288 -1.54 20.36 7.33
C ASP A 288 -0.45 20.54 6.26
N ALA A 289 0.81 20.71 6.66
CA ALA A 289 1.96 20.86 5.77
C ALA A 289 3.24 20.27 6.36
N LEU A 290 4.24 19.98 5.51
CA LEU A 290 5.56 19.48 5.90
C LEU A 290 6.67 20.42 5.42
N PHE A 291 7.57 20.76 6.34
CA PHE A 291 8.83 21.43 6.06
C PHE A 291 9.99 20.53 6.51
N ILE A 292 10.85 20.12 5.58
CA ILE A 292 11.93 19.18 5.89
C ILE A 292 13.19 19.97 6.23
N ARG A 293 13.70 19.87 7.46
CA ARG A 293 14.97 20.51 7.91
C ARG A 293 15.96 19.48 8.45
N VAL A 294 16.14 18.42 7.68
CA VAL A 294 17.16 17.38 7.84
C VAL A 294 17.82 17.12 6.48
N LEU A 295 18.95 16.43 6.45
CA LEU A 295 19.64 16.06 5.22
C LEU A 295 18.69 15.40 4.21
N ALA A 296 18.48 16.08 3.07
CA ALA A 296 17.68 15.59 1.98
C ALA A 296 18.54 14.79 0.98
N GLY A 297 18.01 13.64 0.56
CA GLY A 297 18.66 12.77 -0.42
C GLY A 297 17.85 11.49 -0.65
N VAL A 298 17.97 10.89 -1.83
CA VAL A 298 17.19 9.69 -2.22
C VAL A 298 17.40 8.51 -1.28
N SER A 299 18.58 8.43 -0.65
CA SER A 299 18.94 7.39 0.34
C SER A 299 18.67 7.80 1.78
N GLU A 300 18.20 9.03 2.02
CA GLU A 300 18.03 9.60 3.36
C GLU A 300 16.59 9.43 3.87
N PRO A 301 16.36 9.31 5.20
CA PRO A 301 15.03 9.17 5.78
C PRO A 301 14.06 10.28 5.39
N ALA A 302 14.56 11.49 5.16
CA ALA A 302 13.81 12.66 4.70
C ALA A 302 12.97 12.38 3.43
N PHE A 303 13.51 11.58 2.51
CA PHE A 303 12.84 11.22 1.26
C PHE A 303 11.54 10.42 1.50
N GLN A 304 11.50 9.60 2.57
CA GLN A 304 10.28 8.88 2.95
C GLN A 304 9.20 9.82 3.49
N PHE A 305 9.58 10.92 4.15
CA PHE A 305 8.64 11.95 4.60
C PHE A 305 8.09 12.75 3.42
N ALA A 306 8.92 13.11 2.43
CA ALA A 306 8.46 13.76 1.21
C ALA A 306 7.45 12.89 0.44
N LEU A 307 7.77 11.62 0.19
CA LEU A 307 6.85 10.66 -0.44
C LEU A 307 5.56 10.48 0.36
N ARG A 308 5.64 10.47 1.69
CA ARG A 308 4.45 10.35 2.55
C ARG A 308 3.60 11.61 2.51
N ALA A 309 4.19 12.80 2.50
CA ALA A 309 3.47 14.06 2.37
C ALA A 309 2.75 14.15 1.02
N GLU A 310 3.43 13.82 -0.08
CA GLU A 310 2.80 13.72 -1.41
C GLU A 310 1.63 12.72 -1.43
N ALA A 311 1.80 11.54 -0.83
CA ALA A 311 0.73 10.54 -0.74
C ALA A 311 -0.48 11.01 0.10
N LEU A 312 -0.30 12.01 0.94
CA LEU A 312 -1.33 12.63 1.79
C LEU A 312 -1.92 13.90 1.17
N ASP A 313 -1.51 14.29 -0.05
CA ASP A 313 -1.81 15.60 -0.65
C ASP A 313 -1.42 16.78 0.28
N MET A 314 -0.42 16.54 1.15
CA MET A 314 0.10 17.51 2.08
C MET A 314 1.13 18.40 1.38
N PRO A 315 0.96 19.73 1.38
CA PRO A 315 1.99 20.65 0.90
C PRO A 315 3.33 20.37 1.57
N VAL A 316 4.31 20.00 0.76
CA VAL A 316 5.71 19.84 1.14
C VAL A 316 6.56 20.76 0.26
N VAL A 317 7.49 21.50 0.85
CA VAL A 317 8.33 22.45 0.09
C VAL A 317 9.52 21.77 -0.59
N ASP A 318 9.98 20.65 -0.01
CA ASP A 318 11.06 19.80 -0.50
C ASP A 318 10.46 18.48 -1.05
N ASP A 319 9.79 18.56 -2.20
CA ASP A 319 9.08 17.41 -2.80
C ASP A 319 10.03 16.33 -3.34
N SER A 320 9.50 15.14 -3.60
CA SER A 320 10.31 13.98 -4.00
C SER A 320 11.02 14.18 -5.34
N GLN A 321 10.42 14.93 -6.29
CA GLN A 321 11.04 15.22 -7.58
C GLN A 321 12.17 16.25 -7.43
N SER A 322 11.98 17.26 -6.60
CA SER A 322 13.02 18.24 -6.25
C SER A 322 14.25 17.55 -5.65
N ILE A 323 14.06 16.65 -4.66
CA ILE A 323 15.15 15.88 -4.04
C ILE A 323 15.93 15.06 -5.09
N ILE A 324 15.23 14.39 -6.02
CA ILE A 324 15.87 13.57 -7.07
C ILE A 324 16.66 14.45 -8.05
N ARG A 325 16.06 15.55 -8.52
CA ARG A 325 16.65 16.41 -9.57
C ARG A 325 17.83 17.20 -9.03
N CYS A 326 17.72 17.78 -7.84
CA CYS A 326 18.79 18.54 -7.20
C CYS A 326 19.92 17.65 -6.69
N GLY A 327 19.62 16.41 -6.28
CA GLY A 327 20.61 15.46 -5.77
C GLY A 327 21.65 14.99 -6.80
N ASN A 328 21.41 15.16 -8.11
CA ASN A 328 22.29 14.67 -9.17
C ASN A 328 22.94 15.80 -9.98
N LYS A 329 24.24 16.02 -9.75
CA LYS A 329 25.02 17.12 -10.37
C LYS A 329 25.19 16.99 -11.89
N VAL A 330 25.15 15.76 -12.42
CA VAL A 330 25.28 15.52 -13.87
C VAL A 330 23.98 15.81 -14.59
N PHE A 331 22.86 15.40 -13.99
CA PHE A 331 21.52 15.77 -14.47
C PHE A 331 21.35 17.29 -14.51
N LEU A 332 21.70 17.98 -13.42
CA LEU A 332 21.62 19.44 -13.33
C LEU A 332 22.47 20.13 -14.41
N GLU A 333 23.73 19.74 -14.56
CA GLU A 333 24.62 20.36 -15.55
C GLU A 333 24.09 20.19 -16.99
N GLU A 334 23.57 19.01 -17.34
CA GLU A 334 23.01 18.76 -18.67
C GLU A 334 21.71 19.55 -18.89
N LEU A 335 20.86 19.61 -17.87
CA LEU A 335 19.61 20.38 -17.90
C LEU A 335 19.87 21.88 -18.09
N LEU A 336 20.77 22.45 -17.28
CA LEU A 336 21.12 23.87 -17.35
C LEU A 336 21.71 24.23 -18.72
N ARG A 337 22.61 23.38 -19.26
CA ARG A 337 23.21 23.59 -20.58
C ARG A 337 22.18 23.53 -21.70
N ARG A 338 21.28 22.53 -21.68
CA ARG A 338 20.23 22.36 -22.70
C ARG A 338 19.32 23.58 -22.79
N GLU A 339 18.98 24.17 -21.65
CA GLU A 339 18.10 25.34 -21.55
C GLU A 339 18.84 26.69 -21.66
N GLY A 340 20.14 26.67 -21.98
CA GLY A 340 20.94 27.87 -22.18
C GLY A 340 21.11 28.73 -20.92
N ILE A 341 21.15 28.09 -19.74
CA ILE A 341 21.57 28.75 -18.50
C ILE A 341 23.11 28.80 -18.48
N PRO A 342 23.74 29.96 -18.23
CA PRO A 342 25.19 30.05 -18.15
C PRO A 342 25.75 29.17 -17.03
N THR A 343 26.61 28.21 -17.38
CA THR A 343 27.35 27.36 -16.45
C THR A 343 28.84 27.38 -16.79
N PRO A 344 29.74 27.05 -15.84
CA PRO A 344 31.16 26.85 -16.16
C PRO A 344 31.34 25.74 -17.18
N ARG A 345 32.44 25.78 -17.95
CA ARG A 345 32.72 24.69 -18.92
C ARG A 345 32.85 23.37 -18.17
N SER A 346 32.02 22.39 -18.56
CA SER A 346 31.99 21.08 -17.93
C SER A 346 32.06 19.94 -18.94
N ARG A 347 32.52 18.78 -18.47
CA ARG A 347 32.61 17.51 -19.20
C ARG A 347 32.16 16.37 -18.30
N ILE A 348 31.24 15.54 -18.81
CA ILE A 348 30.93 14.25 -18.19
C ILE A 348 32.02 13.28 -18.61
N ILE A 349 32.67 12.66 -17.63
CA ILE A 349 33.83 11.80 -17.86
C ILE A 349 33.60 10.39 -17.30
N THR A 350 34.10 9.40 -18.03
CA THR A 350 34.06 7.97 -17.69
C THR A 350 35.51 7.46 -17.57
N PRO A 351 35.74 6.24 -17.03
CA PRO A 351 37.09 5.65 -16.99
C PRO A 351 37.78 5.53 -18.35
N HIS A 352 37.02 5.59 -19.45
CA HIS A 352 37.52 5.47 -20.82
C HIS A 352 37.63 6.81 -21.56
N THR A 353 37.27 7.93 -20.92
CA THR A 353 37.34 9.24 -21.55
C THR A 353 38.81 9.64 -21.78
N PRO A 354 39.22 10.00 -23.01
CA PRO A 354 40.59 10.44 -23.30
C PRO A 354 40.98 11.67 -22.47
N TRP A 355 42.24 11.73 -22.03
CA TRP A 355 42.75 12.85 -21.23
C TRP A 355 42.62 14.17 -21.98
N GLU A 356 42.83 14.16 -23.29
CA GLU A 356 42.76 15.32 -24.17
C GLU A 356 41.41 16.04 -24.07
N THR A 357 40.32 15.28 -23.91
CA THR A 357 38.97 15.83 -23.71
C THR A 357 38.82 16.60 -22.39
N VAL A 358 39.56 16.20 -21.35
CA VAL A 358 39.55 16.86 -20.03
C VAL A 358 40.53 18.03 -20.01
N ALA A 359 41.67 17.90 -20.69
CA ALA A 359 42.71 18.92 -20.77
C ALA A 359 42.23 20.25 -21.36
N GLU A 360 41.17 20.23 -22.18
CA GLU A 360 40.49 21.43 -22.72
C GLU A 360 39.98 22.39 -21.64
N LEU A 361 39.68 21.91 -20.43
CA LEU A 361 39.22 22.73 -19.32
C LEU A 361 40.33 23.65 -18.77
N GLY A 362 41.60 23.27 -18.92
CA GLY A 362 42.74 23.97 -18.33
C GLY A 362 42.85 23.75 -16.82
N PHE A 363 44.03 24.07 -16.25
CA PHE A 363 44.26 23.98 -14.81
C PHE A 363 44.13 25.35 -14.12
N PRO A 364 43.62 25.39 -12.87
CA PRO A 364 43.02 24.26 -12.15
C PRO A 364 41.57 24.00 -12.61
N PHE A 365 41.06 22.79 -12.39
CA PHE A 365 39.64 22.46 -12.56
C PHE A 365 39.14 21.63 -11.38
N VAL A 366 37.85 21.33 -11.32
CA VAL A 366 37.21 20.61 -10.23
C VAL A 366 36.61 19.31 -10.74
N VAL A 367 36.78 18.21 -10.00
CA VAL A 367 36.05 16.95 -10.21
C VAL A 367 35.02 16.72 -9.10
N LYS A 368 33.82 16.28 -9.48
CA LYS A 368 32.66 16.09 -8.59
C LYS A 368 32.00 14.72 -8.84
N LEU A 369 31.59 14.03 -7.78
CA LEU A 369 30.69 12.88 -7.91
C LEU A 369 29.27 13.34 -8.30
N PRO A 370 28.49 12.51 -9.01
CA PRO A 370 27.10 12.84 -9.34
C PRO A 370 26.22 13.02 -8.11
N ASP A 371 26.34 12.09 -7.15
CA ASP A 371 25.54 12.07 -5.92
C ASP A 371 26.43 12.43 -4.72
N GLY A 372 26.21 13.61 -4.14
CA GLY A 372 26.95 14.08 -2.96
C GLY A 372 26.54 15.47 -2.49
N SER A 373 26.60 15.69 -1.17
CA SER A 373 26.14 16.91 -0.50
C SER A 373 27.27 17.59 0.29
N PHE A 374 27.11 18.87 0.62
CA PHE A 374 28.03 19.64 1.48
C PHE A 374 29.50 19.62 1.05
N SER A 375 29.79 19.75 -0.25
CA SER A 375 31.17 19.69 -0.78
C SER A 375 31.95 18.39 -0.50
N ASN A 376 31.30 17.34 0.02
CA ASN A 376 31.91 16.03 0.17
C ASN A 376 32.07 15.40 -1.24
N ALA A 377 33.28 14.96 -1.57
CA ALA A 377 33.66 14.46 -2.91
C ALA A 377 33.72 15.52 -4.03
N VAL A 378 34.11 16.75 -3.69
CA VAL A 378 34.52 17.80 -4.63
C VAL A 378 36.02 18.04 -4.47
N HIS A 379 36.78 17.89 -5.56
CA HIS A 379 38.23 18.04 -5.50
C HIS A 379 38.77 19.00 -6.54
N LYS A 380 39.60 19.95 -6.11
CA LYS A 380 40.37 20.82 -6.99
C LYS A 380 41.60 20.08 -7.52
N VAL A 381 41.74 20.05 -8.83
CA VAL A 381 42.80 19.39 -9.58
C VAL A 381 43.77 20.43 -10.11
N VAL A 382 45.06 20.26 -9.80
CA VAL A 382 46.12 21.21 -10.21
C VAL A 382 47.17 20.61 -11.15
N THR A 383 47.26 19.28 -11.25
CA THR A 383 48.13 18.59 -12.21
C THR A 383 47.45 17.37 -12.82
N ARG A 384 48.05 16.80 -13.86
CA ARG A 384 47.55 15.58 -14.52
C ARG A 384 47.64 14.36 -13.60
N GLU A 385 48.68 14.27 -12.79
CA GLU A 385 48.88 13.19 -11.83
C GLU A 385 47.77 13.22 -10.76
N ASP A 386 47.48 14.41 -10.24
CA ASP A 386 46.41 14.68 -9.26
C ASP A 386 45.02 14.33 -9.84
N PHE A 387 44.79 14.57 -11.13
CA PHE A 387 43.57 14.12 -11.81
C PHE A 387 43.43 12.60 -11.80
N HIS A 388 44.46 11.88 -12.21
CA HIS A 388 44.42 10.41 -12.32
C HIS A 388 44.22 9.75 -10.95
N GLU A 389 44.89 10.26 -9.92
CA GLU A 389 44.75 9.76 -8.55
C GLU A 389 43.31 9.92 -8.04
N ARG A 390 42.75 11.14 -8.12
CA ARG A 390 41.42 11.44 -7.59
C ARG A 390 40.30 10.79 -8.40
N SER A 391 40.38 10.85 -9.73
CA SER A 391 39.37 10.24 -10.60
C SER A 391 39.33 8.71 -10.45
N ALA A 392 40.48 8.05 -10.29
CA ALA A 392 40.54 6.61 -10.04
C ALA A 392 39.85 6.21 -8.73
N GLU A 393 39.99 7.03 -7.68
CA GLU A 393 39.24 6.85 -6.44
C GLU A 393 37.73 7.04 -6.63
N MET A 394 37.33 8.11 -7.31
CA MET A 394 35.92 8.44 -7.51
C MET A 394 35.21 7.42 -8.40
N PHE A 395 35.87 6.87 -9.42
CA PHE A 395 35.31 5.82 -10.28
C PHE A 395 35.08 4.48 -9.57
N ARG A 396 35.67 4.26 -8.38
CA ARG A 396 35.27 3.13 -7.52
C ARG A 396 33.87 3.28 -6.95
N ARG A 397 33.33 4.50 -6.92
CA ARG A 397 32.04 4.85 -6.29
C ARG A 397 30.97 5.22 -7.30
N SER A 398 31.32 5.67 -8.50
CA SER A 398 30.38 6.06 -9.55
C SER A 398 30.92 5.69 -10.94
N PRO A 399 30.07 5.22 -11.89
CA PRO A 399 30.51 4.93 -13.25
C PRO A 399 30.89 6.18 -14.07
N LEU A 400 30.48 7.36 -13.62
CA LEU A 400 30.75 8.64 -14.27
C LEU A 400 30.99 9.74 -13.22
N ILE A 401 31.77 10.76 -13.58
CA ILE A 401 32.00 11.94 -12.73
C ILE A 401 31.93 13.21 -13.59
N LEU A 402 31.75 14.36 -12.94
CA LEU A 402 31.72 15.66 -13.61
C LEU A 402 33.06 16.36 -13.44
N ALA A 403 33.72 16.72 -14.55
CA ALA A 403 34.86 17.63 -14.55
C ALA A 403 34.37 19.03 -14.97
N GLN A 404 34.68 20.05 -14.18
CA GLN A 404 34.16 21.41 -14.35
C GLN A 404 35.29 22.43 -14.16
N GLU A 405 35.36 23.44 -15.01
CA GLU A 405 36.30 24.56 -14.91
C GLU A 405 36.24 25.24 -13.53
N TRP A 406 37.41 25.56 -12.96
CA TRP A 406 37.47 26.28 -11.70
C TRP A 406 37.49 27.79 -11.94
N LEU A 407 36.50 28.48 -11.37
CA LEU A 407 36.39 29.94 -11.46
C LEU A 407 36.78 30.58 -10.11
N PRO A 408 37.83 31.43 -10.07
CA PRO A 408 38.23 32.14 -8.86
C PRO A 408 37.23 33.24 -8.51
N THR A 409 36.78 33.27 -7.26
CA THR A 409 35.86 34.29 -6.73
C THR A 409 36.24 34.66 -5.29
N ASP A 410 35.94 35.89 -4.88
CA ASP A 410 36.11 36.34 -3.49
C ASP A 410 35.00 35.81 -2.58
N PHE A 411 33.82 35.55 -3.16
CA PHE A 411 32.66 34.98 -2.52
C PHE A 411 31.79 34.26 -3.56
N ASP A 412 30.90 33.40 -3.09
CA ASP A 412 29.86 32.77 -3.90
C ASP A 412 28.49 33.34 -3.53
N TRP A 413 27.66 33.57 -4.54
CA TRP A 413 26.28 33.96 -4.32
C TRP A 413 25.47 32.73 -3.97
N ARG A 414 24.66 32.83 -2.92
CA ARG A 414 23.54 31.92 -2.68
C ARG A 414 22.25 32.71 -2.73
N VAL A 415 21.40 32.33 -3.67
CA VAL A 415 20.09 32.96 -3.87
C VAL A 415 19.03 31.93 -3.55
N ALA A 416 18.28 32.17 -2.49
CA ALA A 416 17.12 31.36 -2.17
C ALA A 416 15.92 31.83 -2.99
N VAL A 417 15.29 30.89 -3.67
CA VAL A 417 14.08 31.08 -4.47
C VAL A 417 12.97 30.26 -3.83
N LEU A 418 11.83 30.87 -3.57
CA LEU A 418 10.64 30.21 -3.06
C LEU A 418 9.48 30.54 -4.00
N ASP A 419 8.83 29.53 -4.57
CA ASP A 419 7.68 29.72 -5.48
C ASP A 419 7.97 30.68 -6.65
N GLY A 420 9.15 30.53 -7.26
CA GLY A 420 9.60 31.38 -8.36
C GLY A 420 9.86 32.84 -7.97
N LYS A 421 10.00 33.16 -6.68
CA LYS A 421 10.31 34.50 -6.17
C LYS A 421 11.58 34.49 -5.33
N LEU A 422 12.31 35.61 -5.33
CA LEU A 422 13.47 35.81 -4.48
C LEU A 422 13.05 35.79 -2.99
N LEU A 423 13.58 34.84 -2.23
CA LEU A 423 13.40 34.75 -0.78
C LEU A 423 14.53 35.44 0.00
N PHE A 424 15.79 35.25 -0.40
CA PHE A 424 16.92 36.04 0.11
C PHE A 424 18.12 35.88 -0.83
N ALA A 425 19.10 36.78 -0.69
CA ALA A 425 20.39 36.66 -1.34
C ALA A 425 21.50 36.87 -0.31
N ALA A 426 22.53 36.03 -0.34
CA ALA A 426 23.67 36.15 0.56
C ALA A 426 24.99 35.85 -0.17
N ARG A 427 26.05 36.47 0.32
CA ARG A 427 27.43 36.28 -0.14
C ARG A 427 28.16 35.38 0.85
N TYR A 428 28.59 34.22 0.37
CA TYR A 428 29.35 33.24 1.14
C TYR A 428 30.83 33.39 0.80
N PHE A 429 31.60 33.91 1.75
CA PHE A 429 33.03 34.09 1.58
C PHE A 429 33.77 32.76 1.77
N MET A 430 34.92 32.63 1.13
CA MET A 430 35.76 31.45 1.30
C MET A 430 36.32 31.37 2.72
N ALA A 431 36.51 30.15 3.25
CA ALA A 431 37.17 29.96 4.53
C ALA A 431 38.62 30.48 4.45
N ARG A 432 39.11 31.07 5.54
CA ARG A 432 40.41 31.77 5.55
C ARG A 432 41.55 30.84 5.10
N GLY A 433 42.17 31.18 3.97
CA GLY A 433 43.27 30.39 3.39
C GLY A 433 42.82 29.12 2.64
N HIS A 434 41.53 29.02 2.31
CA HIS A 434 40.94 27.90 1.61
C HIS A 434 40.14 28.38 0.38
N TRP A 435 39.88 27.49 -0.58
CA TRP A 435 39.19 27.81 -1.85
C TRP A 435 37.69 27.48 -1.82
N GLN A 436 37.20 26.92 -0.73
CA GLN A 436 35.78 26.61 -0.47
C GLN A 436 35.31 27.40 0.75
N ILE A 437 33.99 27.58 0.85
CA ILE A 437 33.30 28.24 1.96
C ILE A 437 33.44 27.48 3.30
N ARG A 438 33.78 26.19 3.24
CA ARG A 438 34.10 25.32 4.39
C ARG A 438 35.50 24.73 4.23
N SER A 439 36.23 24.63 5.32
CA SER A 439 37.50 23.88 5.39
C SER A 439 37.56 23.06 6.67
N GLU A 440 38.03 21.83 6.58
CA GLU A 440 38.36 21.01 7.74
C GLU A 440 39.89 20.98 7.90
N GLN A 441 40.40 21.49 9.03
CA GLN A 441 41.83 21.44 9.34
C GLN A 441 42.02 20.85 10.74
N LYS A 442 42.74 19.72 10.82
CA LYS A 442 43.04 19.00 12.08
C LYS A 442 41.77 18.65 12.90
N GLY A 443 40.69 18.23 12.23
CA GLY A 443 39.42 17.87 12.88
C GLY A 443 38.62 19.06 13.41
N THR A 444 39.00 20.29 13.07
CA THR A 444 38.21 21.49 13.37
C THR A 444 37.66 22.06 12.06
N GLU A 445 36.35 22.18 11.98
CA GLU A 445 35.68 22.86 10.87
C GLU A 445 35.81 24.37 11.00
N ARG A 446 36.07 25.04 9.88
CA ARG A 446 36.07 26.50 9.76
C ARG A 446 35.21 26.90 8.57
N TYR A 447 34.29 27.82 8.82
CA TYR A 447 33.39 28.39 7.82
C TYR A 447 33.84 29.82 7.49
N GLY A 448 33.61 30.23 6.24
CA GLY A 448 33.75 31.61 5.84
C GLY A 448 32.62 32.49 6.38
N ARG A 449 32.80 33.81 6.24
CA ARG A 449 31.74 34.78 6.60
C ARG A 449 30.55 34.61 5.66
N VAL A 450 29.34 34.73 6.17
CA VAL A 450 28.13 34.92 5.36
C VAL A 450 27.67 36.37 5.53
N GLU A 451 27.35 37.02 4.43
CA GLU A 451 26.85 38.40 4.41
C GLU A 451 25.55 38.43 3.61
N ALA A 452 24.41 38.53 4.31
CA ALA A 452 23.14 38.75 3.66
C ALA A 452 23.12 40.08 2.90
N VAL A 453 22.33 40.12 1.83
CA VAL A 453 22.14 41.29 0.99
C VAL A 453 20.65 41.59 0.97
N PRO A 454 20.21 42.85 1.25
CA PRO A 454 18.81 43.19 1.17
C PRO A 454 18.23 42.84 -0.21
N ARG A 455 17.05 42.22 -0.27
CA ARG A 455 16.43 41.78 -1.54
C ARG A 455 16.41 42.84 -2.63
N GLY A 456 16.09 44.09 -2.26
CA GLY A 456 16.04 45.22 -3.19
C GLY A 456 17.40 45.71 -3.73
N GLN A 457 18.49 45.23 -3.14
CA GLN A 457 19.87 45.58 -3.51
C GLN A 457 20.63 44.40 -4.16
N ALA A 458 20.02 43.21 -4.21
CA ALA A 458 20.60 42.07 -4.91
C ALA A 458 20.75 42.39 -6.42
N PRO A 459 21.90 42.11 -7.05
CA PRO A 459 22.10 42.39 -8.47
C PRO A 459 21.08 41.66 -9.34
N ARG A 460 20.41 42.39 -10.24
CA ARG A 460 19.33 41.85 -11.08
C ARG A 460 19.77 40.64 -11.89
N GLU A 461 20.94 40.70 -12.50
CA GLU A 461 21.47 39.62 -13.34
C GLU A 461 21.69 38.32 -12.55
N VAL A 462 22.11 38.42 -11.27
CA VAL A 462 22.30 37.27 -10.37
C VAL A 462 20.94 36.68 -9.99
N VAL A 463 19.97 37.52 -9.64
CA VAL A 463 18.61 37.09 -9.30
C VAL A 463 17.92 36.45 -10.49
N ASP A 464 18.00 37.04 -11.68
CA ASP A 464 17.37 36.53 -12.89
C ASP A 464 17.95 35.16 -13.30
N ALA A 465 19.28 34.99 -13.19
CA ALA A 465 19.93 33.71 -13.43
C ALA A 465 19.44 32.63 -12.44
N ALA A 466 19.32 32.99 -11.15
CA ALA A 466 18.84 32.08 -10.12
C ALA A 466 17.36 31.68 -10.33
N LEU A 467 16.49 32.65 -10.62
CA LEU A 467 15.06 32.39 -10.88
C LEU A 467 14.86 31.47 -12.10
N ARG A 468 15.61 31.70 -13.19
CA ARG A 468 15.55 30.85 -14.38
C ARG A 468 16.04 29.43 -14.09
N ALA A 469 17.10 29.27 -13.29
CA ALA A 469 17.62 27.95 -12.94
C ALA A 469 16.64 27.18 -12.03
N ALA A 470 16.10 27.82 -11.00
CA ALA A 470 15.13 27.21 -10.09
C ALA A 470 13.84 26.79 -10.80
N ALA A 471 13.37 27.58 -11.78
CA ALA A 471 12.18 27.27 -12.58
C ALA A 471 12.29 25.98 -13.41
N LEU A 472 13.51 25.48 -13.68
CA LEU A 472 13.71 24.19 -14.34
C LEU A 472 13.47 22.99 -13.40
N ILE A 473 13.47 23.22 -12.09
CA ILE A 473 13.26 22.19 -11.07
C ILE A 473 11.79 22.13 -10.68
N GLY A 474 11.24 23.22 -10.16
CA GLY A 474 9.86 23.29 -9.66
C GLY A 474 9.54 24.62 -8.97
N ASP A 475 8.60 24.58 -8.02
CA ASP A 475 8.05 25.74 -7.29
C ASP A 475 8.26 25.68 -5.77
N GLY A 476 9.15 24.79 -5.30
CA GLY A 476 9.56 24.64 -3.91
C GLY A 476 10.53 25.72 -3.40
N LEU A 477 11.35 25.36 -2.42
CA LEU A 477 12.42 26.19 -1.86
C LEU A 477 13.75 25.73 -2.44
N TYR A 478 14.42 26.59 -3.21
CA TYR A 478 15.69 26.24 -3.84
C TYR A 478 16.79 27.22 -3.46
N GLY A 479 17.98 26.72 -3.13
CA GLY A 479 19.19 27.53 -3.04
C GLY A 479 20.02 27.38 -4.29
N VAL A 480 20.09 28.45 -5.09
CA VAL A 480 20.93 28.48 -6.29
C VAL A 480 22.28 29.08 -5.95
N ASP A 481 23.34 28.32 -6.21
CA ASP A 481 24.71 28.74 -6.01
C ASP A 481 25.28 29.31 -7.31
N LEU A 482 25.78 30.55 -7.28
CA LEU A 482 26.30 31.25 -8.45
C LEU A 482 27.69 31.84 -8.19
N LYS A 483 28.46 31.96 -9.27
CA LYS A 483 29.72 32.70 -9.29
C LYS A 483 29.60 33.91 -10.19
N GLU A 484 30.23 35.00 -9.79
CA GLU A 484 30.34 36.19 -10.62
C GLU A 484 31.59 36.10 -11.50
N THR A 485 31.43 36.34 -12.79
CA THR A 485 32.52 36.36 -13.76
C THR A 485 32.51 37.69 -14.53
N PRO A 486 33.61 38.05 -15.23
CA PRO A 486 33.62 39.24 -16.08
C PRO A 486 32.53 39.28 -17.16
N ASP A 487 32.03 38.11 -17.58
CA ASP A 487 31.02 37.94 -18.61
C ASP A 487 29.59 37.79 -18.04
N GLY A 488 29.43 37.91 -16.72
CA GLY A 488 28.16 37.80 -16.00
C GLY A 488 28.10 36.62 -15.01
N PRO A 489 26.96 36.41 -14.34
CA PRO A 489 26.78 35.33 -13.37
C PRO A 489 26.65 33.97 -14.05
N VAL A 490 27.29 32.96 -13.46
CA VAL A 490 27.16 31.56 -13.89
C VAL A 490 26.62 30.70 -12.74
N VAL A 491 25.69 29.81 -13.07
CA VAL A 491 25.06 28.88 -12.12
C VAL A 491 25.98 27.68 -11.92
N ILE A 492 26.20 27.32 -10.65
CA ILE A 492 27.05 26.20 -10.25
C ILE A 492 26.21 24.97 -9.91
N GLU A 493 25.18 25.14 -9.07
CA GLU A 493 24.23 24.08 -8.70
C GLU A 493 22.93 24.67 -8.13
N VAL A 494 21.89 23.83 -8.05
CA VAL A 494 20.59 24.15 -7.43
C VAL A 494 20.32 23.11 -6.34
N ASN A 495 20.09 23.56 -5.11
CA ASN A 495 19.85 22.71 -3.95
C ASN A 495 18.37 22.78 -3.54
N ASP A 496 17.74 21.63 -3.28
CA ASP A 496 16.33 21.49 -2.85
C ASP A 496 16.10 21.81 -1.38
N ASN A 497 17.15 21.79 -0.54
CA ASN A 497 17.04 22.06 0.89
C ASN A 497 18.13 23.03 1.36
N PRO A 498 18.04 24.32 1.00
CA PRO A 498 19.11 25.28 1.28
C PRO A 498 19.18 25.69 2.75
N ASN A 499 20.36 26.13 3.19
CA ASN A 499 20.55 26.72 4.52
C ASN A 499 19.67 27.96 4.73
N LEU A 500 19.09 28.07 5.93
CA LEU A 500 18.40 29.24 6.41
C LEU A 500 18.65 29.33 7.92
N ASP A 501 19.45 30.32 8.33
CA ASP A 501 19.83 30.52 9.71
C ASP A 501 19.71 31.96 10.21
N VAL A 502 19.31 32.06 11.48
CA VAL A 502 19.17 33.33 12.20
C VAL A 502 20.51 34.03 12.33
N GLY A 503 20.57 35.28 11.88
CA GLY A 503 21.76 36.12 11.93
C GLY A 503 22.73 35.90 10.76
N TYR A 504 22.39 34.99 9.83
CA TYR A 504 23.14 34.74 8.61
C TYR A 504 22.30 35.15 7.40
N GLU A 505 21.56 34.22 6.79
CA GLU A 505 20.78 34.48 5.57
C GLU A 505 19.60 35.43 5.82
N ASP A 506 19.05 35.43 7.03
CA ASP A 506 17.92 36.30 7.39
C ASP A 506 18.35 37.68 7.93
N ALA A 507 19.64 38.01 7.98
CA ALA A 507 20.14 39.16 8.74
C ALA A 507 19.60 40.52 8.22
N GLU A 508 19.34 40.65 6.93
CA GLU A 508 18.87 41.89 6.30
C GLU A 508 17.33 41.99 6.23
N ASP A 509 16.64 40.89 5.93
CA ASP A 509 15.18 40.88 5.72
C ASP A 509 14.40 40.39 6.97
N GLY A 510 15.10 39.80 7.95
CA GLY A 510 14.59 39.43 9.26
C GLY A 510 13.37 38.52 9.20
N ASN A 511 12.26 38.98 9.82
CA ASN A 511 11.04 38.17 9.90
C ASN A 511 10.35 37.99 8.54
N ALA A 512 10.60 38.86 7.56
CA ALA A 512 9.94 38.79 6.25
C ALA A 512 10.22 37.45 5.54
N VAL A 513 11.43 36.89 5.70
CA VAL A 513 11.80 35.58 5.16
C VAL A 513 10.89 34.47 5.68
N TYR A 514 10.62 34.47 6.98
CA TYR A 514 9.76 33.47 7.62
C TYR A 514 8.28 33.73 7.34
N GLU A 515 7.88 35.01 7.22
CA GLU A 515 6.50 35.40 6.87
C GLU A 515 6.17 34.89 5.47
N ASP A 516 7.07 35.07 4.49
CA ASP A 516 6.90 34.53 3.12
C ASP A 516 6.85 33.00 3.10
N LEU A 517 7.68 32.33 3.91
CA LEU A 517 7.68 30.88 4.03
C LEU A 517 6.37 30.33 4.62
N VAL A 518 5.85 30.99 5.66
CA VAL A 518 4.56 30.62 6.25
C VAL A 518 3.42 30.93 5.28
N GLU A 519 3.47 32.06 4.57
CA GLU A 519 2.48 32.42 3.55
C GLU A 519 2.48 31.43 2.37
N PHE A 520 3.66 30.94 1.97
CA PHE A 520 3.80 29.87 0.99
C PHE A 520 3.00 28.63 1.39
N PHE A 521 3.18 28.14 2.62
CA PHE A 521 2.46 26.98 3.12
C PHE A 521 0.98 27.27 3.27
N LEU A 522 0.61 28.41 3.84
CA LEU A 522 -0.79 28.82 4.00
C LEU A 522 -1.53 28.85 2.68
N ARG A 523 -0.97 29.51 1.67
CA ARG A 523 -1.59 29.57 0.35
C ARG A 523 -1.77 28.18 -0.24
N ARG A 524 -0.81 27.26 -0.10
CA ARG A 524 -0.93 25.89 -0.65
C ARG A 524 -1.92 25.02 0.13
N VAL A 525 -1.96 25.17 1.45
CA VAL A 525 -3.00 24.56 2.30
C VAL A 525 -4.39 25.10 1.94
N GLU A 526 -4.50 26.39 1.61
CA GLU A 526 -5.74 27.06 1.23
C GLU A 526 -6.11 26.89 -0.25
N ALA A 527 -5.14 26.59 -1.12
CA ALA A 527 -5.28 26.47 -2.59
C ALA A 527 -5.26 25.02 -3.11
N ALA A 528 -5.26 24.00 -2.24
CA ALA A 528 -5.45 22.61 -2.64
C ALA A 528 -6.71 22.51 -3.56
N PRO A 529 -6.61 21.89 -4.74
CA PRO A 529 -7.39 22.31 -5.90
C PRO A 529 -8.89 22.08 -5.78
N VAL A 530 -9.60 23.21 -5.85
CA VAL A 530 -10.89 23.37 -6.50
C VAL A 530 -10.63 23.39 -8.01
N ASP A 531 -10.57 22.23 -8.66
CA ASP A 531 -10.77 22.07 -10.12
C ASP A 531 -10.95 20.57 -10.51
N ALA A 532 -11.76 19.85 -9.72
CA ALA A 532 -12.69 18.91 -10.35
C ALA A 532 -13.80 19.75 -11.00
N ALA A 533 -14.45 19.23 -12.05
CA ALA A 533 -15.66 19.80 -12.66
C ALA A 533 -16.54 20.51 -11.60
N PRO A 534 -17.17 21.66 -11.93
CA PRO A 534 -17.80 22.55 -10.93
C PRO A 534 -18.56 21.70 -9.92
N PRO A 535 -18.31 21.85 -8.59
CA PRO A 535 -18.88 20.95 -7.61
C PRO A 535 -20.40 21.00 -7.77
N ARG A 536 -20.93 19.95 -8.39
CA ARG A 536 -22.35 19.62 -8.24
C ARG A 536 -22.54 19.41 -6.76
N ALA A 537 -23.67 19.91 -6.25
CA ALA A 537 -24.00 19.91 -4.83
C ALA A 537 -23.52 18.62 -4.17
N ALA A 538 -22.61 18.74 -3.19
CA ALA A 538 -22.02 17.58 -2.52
C ALA A 538 -23.12 16.58 -2.19
N PRO A 539 -22.95 15.29 -2.53
CA PRO A 539 -23.98 14.29 -2.32
C PRO A 539 -24.44 14.37 -0.87
N SER A 540 -25.76 14.47 -0.69
CA SER A 540 -26.32 14.69 0.65
C SER A 540 -25.75 13.66 1.64
N PRO A 541 -25.55 13.99 2.92
CA PRO A 541 -25.04 13.04 3.90
C PRO A 541 -25.80 11.70 3.90
N GLN A 542 -27.11 11.72 3.62
CA GLN A 542 -27.93 10.51 3.47
C GLN A 542 -27.61 9.70 2.20
N ALA A 543 -27.26 10.35 1.09
CA ALA A 543 -26.83 9.66 -0.13
C ALA A 543 -25.46 8.99 0.08
N LEU A 544 -24.51 9.69 0.69
CA LEU A 544 -23.21 9.12 1.06
C LEU A 544 -23.34 7.96 2.05
N GLU A 545 -24.20 8.09 3.07
CA GLU A 545 -24.46 7.00 4.02
C GLU A 545 -25.00 5.74 3.31
N ARG A 546 -25.89 5.91 2.34
CA ARG A 546 -26.41 4.78 1.53
C ARG A 546 -25.34 4.14 0.66
N LEU A 547 -24.52 4.94 -0.03
CA LEU A 547 -23.42 4.44 -0.87
C LEU A 547 -22.41 3.64 -0.03
N ARG A 548 -22.09 4.11 1.18
CA ARG A 548 -21.08 3.52 2.06
C ARG A 548 -21.62 2.44 3.01
N ALA A 549 -22.94 2.23 3.06
CA ALA A 549 -23.54 1.25 3.96
C ALA A 549 -23.03 -0.17 3.65
N PRO A 550 -22.79 -1.05 4.62
CA PRO A 550 -22.39 -2.42 4.34
C PRO A 550 -23.45 -3.15 3.49
N ILE A 551 -23.04 -3.72 2.36
CA ILE A 551 -23.85 -4.62 1.53
C ILE A 551 -23.98 -5.93 2.30
N ARG A 552 -25.22 -6.33 2.56
CA ARG A 552 -25.54 -7.54 3.30
C ARG A 552 -26.21 -8.54 2.37
N VAL A 553 -25.73 -9.77 2.42
CA VAL A 553 -26.30 -10.87 1.66
C VAL A 553 -26.48 -12.06 2.58
N ARG A 554 -27.49 -12.88 2.30
CA ARG A 554 -27.71 -14.12 3.03
C ARG A 554 -26.54 -15.06 2.71
N GLY A 555 -26.06 -15.82 3.68
CA GLY A 555 -25.15 -16.93 3.42
C GLY A 555 -23.65 -16.61 3.33
N ALA A 556 -23.20 -15.39 3.72
CA ALA A 556 -21.78 -15.13 3.96
C ALA A 556 -21.26 -16.13 5.02
N ALA A 557 -20.31 -16.98 4.62
CA ALA A 557 -19.85 -18.05 5.49
C ALA A 557 -18.73 -17.56 6.40
N SER A 558 -18.91 -17.71 7.72
CA SER A 558 -17.85 -17.49 8.72
C SER A 558 -16.71 -18.51 8.51
N ALA A 559 -15.46 -18.03 8.54
CA ALA A 559 -14.25 -18.83 8.32
C ALA A 559 -13.82 -19.68 9.54
N GLU A 560 -14.74 -20.00 10.45
CA GLU A 560 -14.48 -20.81 11.65
C GLU A 560 -13.92 -22.21 11.35
N ARG A 561 -14.08 -22.71 10.12
CA ARG A 561 -13.49 -23.98 9.66
C ARG A 561 -13.04 -23.90 8.21
N ALA A 562 -12.12 -24.78 7.85
CA ALA A 562 -11.75 -24.97 6.44
C ALA A 562 -12.97 -25.43 5.62
N PHE A 563 -13.25 -24.74 4.52
CA PHE A 563 -14.32 -25.10 3.61
C PHE A 563 -13.98 -26.37 2.83
N ARG A 564 -15.01 -27.20 2.60
CA ARG A 564 -14.89 -28.34 1.69
C ARG A 564 -14.81 -27.86 0.23
N PRO A 565 -14.23 -28.66 -0.67
CA PRO A 565 -14.24 -28.34 -2.09
C PRO A 565 -15.65 -28.09 -2.60
N PHE A 566 -15.81 -27.03 -3.40
CA PHE A 566 -17.10 -26.59 -3.96
C PHE A 566 -18.19 -26.24 -2.91
N GLU A 567 -17.87 -26.12 -1.62
CA GLU A 567 -18.86 -25.77 -0.59
C GLU A 567 -19.33 -24.31 -0.72
N VAL A 568 -18.36 -23.44 -0.95
CA VAL A 568 -18.51 -22.00 -1.17
C VAL A 568 -17.73 -21.62 -2.44
N ALA A 569 -17.97 -20.42 -2.94
CA ALA A 569 -17.25 -19.83 -4.06
C ALA A 569 -17.04 -18.33 -3.82
N GLY A 570 -15.94 -17.78 -4.32
CA GLY A 570 -15.73 -16.34 -4.44
C GLY A 570 -15.70 -15.96 -5.92
N MET A 571 -16.17 -14.76 -6.24
CA MET A 571 -16.10 -14.19 -7.59
C MET A 571 -15.38 -12.85 -7.55
N GLU A 572 -14.59 -12.59 -8.58
CA GLU A 572 -13.90 -11.34 -8.87
C GLU A 572 -14.25 -10.96 -10.32
N LEU A 573 -14.58 -9.69 -10.58
CA LEU A 573 -14.93 -9.14 -11.89
C LEU A 573 -14.17 -7.84 -12.10
N GLU A 574 -13.62 -7.63 -13.30
CA GLU A 574 -12.88 -6.42 -13.64
C GLU A 574 -13.70 -5.54 -14.60
N TYR A 575 -13.68 -4.22 -14.37
CA TYR A 575 -14.33 -3.23 -15.23
C TYR A 575 -13.46 -1.99 -15.43
N PRO A 576 -13.35 -1.47 -16.66
CA PRO A 576 -12.80 -0.15 -16.93
C PRO A 576 -13.85 0.94 -16.71
N THR A 577 -13.39 2.17 -16.46
CA THR A 577 -14.25 3.36 -16.42
C THR A 577 -14.17 4.13 -17.74
N VAL A 578 -15.33 4.50 -18.30
CA VAL A 578 -15.45 5.22 -19.58
C VAL A 578 -16.35 6.46 -19.47
N ASP A 579 -16.11 7.47 -20.29
CA ASP A 579 -17.02 8.59 -20.45
C ASP A 579 -18.24 8.25 -21.33
N ARG A 580 -19.13 9.23 -21.55
CA ARG A 580 -20.30 9.09 -22.43
C ARG A 580 -19.97 8.70 -23.87
N ASP A 581 -18.73 8.93 -24.28
CA ASP A 581 -18.22 8.72 -25.61
C ASP A 581 -17.41 7.42 -25.74
N LEU A 582 -17.43 6.58 -24.70
CA LEU A 582 -16.64 5.36 -24.56
C LEU A 582 -15.14 5.63 -24.67
N ASN A 583 -14.69 6.81 -24.24
CA ASN A 583 -13.27 7.04 -24.01
C ASN A 583 -12.95 6.56 -22.60
N VAL A 584 -11.85 5.81 -22.48
CA VAL A 584 -11.33 5.40 -21.18
C VAL A 584 -10.96 6.63 -20.35
N VAL A 585 -11.45 6.67 -19.12
CA VAL A 585 -11.16 7.71 -18.13
C VAL A 585 -10.59 7.08 -16.87
N PRO A 586 -9.67 7.74 -16.16
CA PRO A 586 -8.97 7.20 -15.01
C PRO A 586 -9.66 7.60 -13.69
N LEU A 587 -10.90 7.14 -13.48
CA LEU A 587 -11.75 7.60 -12.36
C LEU A 587 -11.87 6.61 -11.19
N VAL A 588 -11.09 5.53 -11.20
CA VAL A 588 -11.17 4.47 -10.18
C VAL A 588 -10.82 5.00 -8.80
N GLU A 589 -9.74 5.77 -8.69
CA GLU A 589 -9.28 6.31 -7.41
C GLU A 589 -10.30 7.30 -6.83
N GLU A 590 -10.84 8.18 -7.67
CA GLU A 590 -11.83 9.17 -7.30
C GLU A 590 -13.13 8.49 -6.83
N ALA A 591 -13.57 7.45 -7.52
CA ALA A 591 -14.72 6.66 -7.11
C ALA A 591 -14.46 5.93 -5.79
N PHE A 592 -13.27 5.36 -5.58
CA PHE A 592 -12.86 4.78 -4.30
C PHE A 592 -12.86 5.81 -3.18
N ARG A 593 -12.39 7.02 -3.44
CA ARG A 593 -12.42 8.13 -2.47
C ARG A 593 -13.85 8.44 -2.02
N VAL A 594 -14.82 8.45 -2.94
CA VAL A 594 -16.23 8.66 -2.61
C VAL A 594 -16.80 7.50 -1.78
N LEU A 595 -16.53 6.25 -2.17
CA LEU A 595 -17.06 5.06 -1.49
C LEU A 595 -16.37 4.75 -0.14
N ALA A 596 -15.09 5.05 0.03
CA ALA A 596 -14.36 4.83 1.28
C ALA A 596 -14.34 6.07 2.20
N GLY A 597 -14.60 7.25 1.65
CA GLY A 597 -14.47 8.53 2.35
C GLY A 597 -13.02 8.98 2.57
N ARG A 598 -12.05 8.34 1.93
CA ARG A 598 -10.61 8.64 1.98
C ARG A 598 -9.94 8.12 0.71
N GLY A 599 -8.78 8.66 0.34
CA GLY A 599 -7.94 8.05 -0.69
C GLY A 599 -7.52 6.64 -0.26
N THR A 600 -7.74 5.65 -1.12
CA THR A 600 -7.49 4.23 -0.83
C THR A 600 -7.32 3.47 -2.14
N SER A 601 -6.75 2.27 -2.06
CA SER A 601 -6.64 1.35 -3.19
C SER A 601 -7.61 0.16 -3.11
N ASP A 602 -8.34 0.09 -2.00
CA ASP A 602 -9.35 -0.92 -1.74
C ASP A 602 -10.52 -0.31 -0.97
N VAL A 603 -11.71 -0.84 -1.22
CA VAL A 603 -12.96 -0.41 -0.57
C VAL A 603 -13.72 -1.63 -0.13
N GLU A 604 -14.01 -1.74 1.17
CA GLU A 604 -14.81 -2.85 1.72
C GLU A 604 -16.22 -2.38 2.09
N LEU A 605 -17.22 -2.89 1.38
CA LEU A 605 -18.64 -2.62 1.61
C LEU A 605 -19.36 -3.88 2.10
N GLY A 606 -18.79 -4.58 3.09
CA GLY A 606 -19.40 -5.76 3.69
C GLY A 606 -19.23 -7.02 2.82
N ALA A 607 -20.28 -7.42 2.09
CA ALA A 607 -20.21 -8.60 1.24
C ALA A 607 -19.47 -8.37 -0.09
N VAL A 608 -19.12 -7.13 -0.40
CA VAL A 608 -18.40 -6.73 -1.62
C VAL A 608 -17.16 -5.94 -1.25
N GLY A 609 -16.04 -6.27 -1.87
CA GLY A 609 -14.81 -5.48 -1.85
C GLY A 609 -14.50 -4.95 -3.25
N PHE A 610 -13.80 -3.84 -3.33
CA PHE A 610 -13.19 -3.32 -4.55
C PHE A 610 -11.68 -3.22 -4.33
N SER A 611 -10.89 -3.43 -5.38
CA SER A 611 -9.46 -3.19 -5.37
C SER A 611 -8.97 -2.64 -6.70
N ASN A 612 -7.85 -1.92 -6.64
CA ASN A 612 -7.19 -1.39 -7.82
C ASN A 612 -6.57 -2.52 -8.67
N GLU A 613 -6.46 -2.29 -9.97
CA GLU A 613 -5.68 -3.12 -10.89
C GLU A 613 -4.36 -2.42 -11.30
N ILE A 614 -3.58 -3.07 -12.18
CA ILE A 614 -2.35 -2.49 -12.72
C ILE A 614 -2.61 -1.19 -13.48
N ALA A 615 -3.75 -1.09 -14.17
CA ALA A 615 -4.17 0.09 -14.92
C ALA A 615 -5.06 0.99 -14.07
N ASP A 616 -4.82 2.30 -14.10
CA ASP A 616 -5.53 3.26 -13.25
C ASP A 616 -7.01 3.50 -13.60
N HIS A 617 -7.44 3.01 -14.75
CA HIS A 617 -8.81 3.07 -15.23
C HIS A 617 -9.60 1.78 -15.03
N VAL A 618 -8.96 0.71 -14.52
CA VAL A 618 -9.58 -0.60 -14.27
C VAL A 618 -9.59 -0.87 -12.77
N PHE A 619 -10.68 -1.47 -12.29
CA PHE A 619 -10.77 -1.98 -10.93
C PHE A 619 -11.35 -3.38 -10.92
N GLU A 620 -11.02 -4.12 -9.86
CA GLU A 620 -11.62 -5.41 -9.53
C GLU A 620 -12.72 -5.19 -8.48
N VAL A 621 -13.90 -5.75 -8.71
CA VAL A 621 -14.95 -5.93 -7.70
C VAL A 621 -15.07 -7.40 -7.34
N LYS A 622 -15.19 -7.70 -6.05
CA LYS A 622 -15.16 -9.07 -5.55
C LYS A 622 -16.12 -9.31 -4.41
N THR A 623 -16.47 -10.58 -4.19
CA THR A 623 -17.17 -10.99 -2.97
C THR A 623 -16.21 -10.90 -1.78
N GLY A 624 -16.51 -10.07 -0.78
CA GLY A 624 -15.66 -9.83 0.40
C GLY A 624 -15.50 -11.06 1.32
N ALA A 625 -16.38 -12.05 1.18
CA ALA A 625 -16.24 -13.37 1.80
C ALA A 625 -16.74 -14.44 0.84
N PRO A 626 -16.24 -15.69 0.94
CA PRO A 626 -16.73 -16.77 0.09
C PRO A 626 -18.20 -17.10 0.43
N LEU A 627 -19.03 -17.16 -0.60
CA LEU A 627 -20.48 -17.34 -0.50
C LEU A 627 -20.88 -18.78 -0.81
N ARG A 628 -21.90 -19.30 -0.12
CA ARG A 628 -22.39 -20.66 -0.37
C ARG A 628 -23.03 -20.82 -1.76
N SER A 629 -23.73 -19.78 -2.19
CA SER A 629 -24.45 -19.71 -3.46
C SER A 629 -23.88 -18.59 -4.33
N LEU A 630 -23.70 -18.87 -5.62
CA LEU A 630 -23.35 -17.86 -6.61
C LEU A 630 -24.54 -16.92 -6.92
N ALA A 631 -25.78 -17.31 -6.59
CA ALA A 631 -26.93 -16.40 -6.64
C ALA A 631 -26.83 -15.29 -5.56
N ASP A 632 -26.27 -15.61 -4.40
CA ASP A 632 -25.94 -14.61 -3.39
C ASP A 632 -24.78 -13.72 -3.88
N ALA A 633 -23.81 -14.28 -4.62
CA ALA A 633 -22.75 -13.50 -5.27
C ALA A 633 -23.32 -12.50 -6.29
N GLU A 634 -24.27 -12.91 -7.13
CA GLU A 634 -24.99 -12.00 -8.04
C GLU A 634 -25.59 -10.83 -7.26
N THR A 635 -26.35 -11.13 -6.19
CA THR A 635 -27.02 -10.12 -5.38
C THR A 635 -26.02 -9.12 -4.78
N ALA A 636 -24.89 -9.62 -4.27
CA ALA A 636 -23.84 -8.78 -3.71
C ALA A 636 -23.24 -7.86 -4.78
N LEU A 637 -22.73 -8.46 -5.86
CA LEU A 637 -21.96 -7.80 -6.89
C LEU A 637 -22.81 -6.78 -7.66
N VAL A 638 -24.08 -7.08 -7.95
CA VAL A 638 -25.01 -6.14 -8.59
C VAL A 638 -25.20 -4.89 -7.74
N GLU A 639 -25.38 -5.04 -6.43
CA GLU A 639 -25.50 -3.90 -5.52
C GLU A 639 -24.20 -3.10 -5.45
N GLY A 640 -23.04 -3.77 -5.37
CA GLY A 640 -21.73 -3.11 -5.35
C GLY A 640 -21.45 -2.32 -6.63
N ILE A 641 -21.57 -2.98 -7.78
CA ILE A 641 -21.42 -2.37 -9.10
C ILE A 641 -22.43 -1.24 -9.28
N GLY A 642 -23.68 -1.42 -8.86
CA GLY A 642 -24.71 -0.38 -8.92
C GLY A 642 -24.33 0.89 -8.16
N ARG A 643 -23.70 0.76 -6.99
CA ARG A 643 -23.20 1.90 -6.21
C ARG A 643 -21.99 2.57 -6.84
N PHE A 644 -21.05 1.78 -7.36
CA PHE A 644 -19.90 2.31 -8.08
C PHE A 644 -20.34 3.07 -9.34
N SER A 645 -21.24 2.49 -10.13
CA SER A 645 -21.84 3.12 -11.30
C SER A 645 -22.64 4.38 -10.95
N ALA A 646 -23.34 4.41 -9.80
CA ALA A 646 -24.01 5.60 -9.32
C ALA A 646 -23.01 6.73 -9.04
N VAL A 647 -21.91 6.43 -8.35
CA VAL A 647 -20.82 7.40 -8.10
C VAL A 647 -20.27 7.95 -9.42
N LEU A 648 -19.91 7.08 -10.38
CA LEU A 648 -19.39 7.52 -11.67
C LEU A 648 -20.35 8.42 -12.44
N ARG A 649 -21.62 8.03 -12.50
CA ARG A 649 -22.65 8.74 -13.25
C ARG A 649 -23.01 10.07 -12.60
N ASP A 650 -23.17 10.11 -11.29
CA ASP A 650 -23.66 11.28 -10.58
C ASP A 650 -22.57 12.36 -10.47
N GLU A 651 -21.31 11.95 -10.23
CA GLU A 651 -20.17 12.86 -10.05
C GLU A 651 -19.53 13.28 -11.40
N TRP A 652 -19.37 12.34 -12.36
CA TRP A 652 -18.60 12.58 -13.58
C TRP A 652 -19.36 12.33 -14.89
N GLY A 653 -20.60 11.83 -14.84
CA GLY A 653 -21.31 11.40 -16.06
C GLY A 653 -20.60 10.25 -16.79
N ALA A 654 -19.80 9.48 -16.06
CA ALA A 654 -19.06 8.32 -16.53
C ALA A 654 -19.83 7.02 -16.25
N ARG A 655 -19.40 5.93 -16.88
CA ARG A 655 -20.03 4.60 -16.79
C ARG A 655 -18.98 3.50 -16.79
N LEU A 656 -19.41 2.28 -16.48
CA LEU A 656 -18.60 1.07 -16.62
C LEU A 656 -18.82 0.45 -17.98
N LEU A 657 -17.77 -0.07 -18.60
CA LEU A 657 -17.87 -0.84 -19.84
C LEU A 657 -17.75 -2.35 -19.53
N PRO A 658 -18.79 -3.17 -19.75
CA PRO A 658 -18.65 -4.62 -19.67
C PRO A 658 -17.86 -5.17 -20.88
N THR A 659 -17.59 -6.48 -20.90
CA THR A 659 -16.75 -7.24 -21.85
C THR A 659 -15.28 -7.40 -21.48
N GLY A 660 -14.65 -8.44 -22.04
CA GLY A 660 -13.27 -8.81 -21.75
C GLY A 660 -12.19 -7.85 -22.29
N MET A 661 -12.53 -6.93 -23.19
CA MET A 661 -11.64 -5.88 -23.70
C MET A 661 -12.42 -4.67 -24.22
N HIS A 662 -11.84 -3.47 -24.07
CA HIS A 662 -12.38 -2.25 -24.67
C HIS A 662 -12.18 -2.24 -26.20
N PRO A 663 -13.20 -1.87 -27.00
CA PRO A 663 -13.20 -2.04 -28.46
C PRO A 663 -12.21 -1.15 -29.22
N TRP A 664 -11.79 0.00 -28.68
CA TRP A 664 -10.85 0.93 -29.36
C TRP A 664 -9.91 1.67 -28.40
N PHE A 665 -9.67 1.12 -27.21
CA PHE A 665 -8.73 1.76 -26.29
C PHE A 665 -7.32 1.71 -26.87
N ASN A 666 -6.54 2.78 -26.72
CA ASN A 666 -5.14 2.80 -27.13
C ASN A 666 -4.25 2.52 -25.91
N PRO A 667 -3.59 1.34 -25.83
CA PRO A 667 -2.75 0.96 -24.70
C PRO A 667 -1.60 1.93 -24.40
N ALA A 668 -1.09 2.67 -25.40
CA ALA A 668 -0.04 3.66 -25.21
C ALA A 668 -0.49 4.87 -24.38
N LYS A 669 -1.81 5.07 -24.24
CA LYS A 669 -2.40 6.10 -23.34
C LYS A 669 -2.71 5.56 -21.95
N GLY A 670 -2.55 4.26 -21.72
CA GLY A 670 -2.75 3.64 -20.42
C GLY A 670 -1.74 4.12 -19.40
N ARG A 671 -2.19 4.27 -18.15
CA ARG A 671 -1.36 4.69 -17.03
C ARG A 671 -1.39 3.62 -15.96
N LEU A 672 -0.23 3.45 -15.32
CA LEU A 672 -0.10 2.55 -14.19
C LEU A 672 -0.76 3.15 -12.96
N TRP A 673 -1.35 2.30 -12.14
CA TRP A 673 -1.79 2.68 -10.81
C TRP A 673 -0.62 3.20 -9.98
N SER A 674 -0.78 4.41 -9.42
CA SER A 674 0.29 5.18 -8.79
C SER A 674 0.36 5.03 -7.27
N ARG A 675 -0.62 4.38 -6.62
CA ARG A 675 -0.67 4.23 -5.15
C ARG A 675 -0.04 2.92 -4.68
N SER A 676 -0.79 2.11 -3.92
CA SER A 676 -0.30 0.83 -3.39
C SER A 676 0.19 -0.10 -4.51
N ASN A 677 1.03 -1.06 -4.16
CA ASN A 677 1.61 -2.03 -5.09
C ASN A 677 2.48 -1.42 -6.21
N GLY A 678 2.85 -0.13 -6.15
CA GLY A 678 3.73 0.51 -7.14
C GLY A 678 5.04 -0.25 -7.38
N ARG A 679 5.65 -0.87 -6.36
CA ARG A 679 6.82 -1.74 -6.54
C ARG A 679 6.54 -2.96 -7.43
N ILE A 680 5.36 -3.57 -7.30
CA ILE A 680 4.91 -4.71 -8.11
C ILE A 680 4.63 -4.24 -9.54
N TYR A 681 3.82 -3.18 -9.71
CA TYR A 681 3.45 -2.68 -11.04
C TYR A 681 4.63 -2.11 -11.82
N ASN A 682 5.54 -1.37 -11.18
CA ASN A 682 6.77 -0.89 -11.81
C ASN A 682 7.72 -2.04 -12.19
N THR A 683 7.70 -3.15 -11.43
CA THR A 683 8.45 -4.36 -11.81
C THR A 683 7.83 -5.02 -13.05
N TYR A 684 6.49 -5.12 -13.13
CA TYR A 684 5.83 -5.58 -14.34
C TYR A 684 6.13 -4.67 -15.54
N ALA A 685 6.03 -3.35 -15.38
CA ALA A 685 6.30 -2.37 -16.44
C ALA A 685 7.74 -2.40 -16.97
N ARG A 686 8.70 -2.75 -16.11
CA ARG A 686 10.09 -2.93 -16.51
C ARG A 686 10.33 -4.26 -17.23
N LEU A 687 9.71 -5.34 -16.75
CA LEU A 687 9.97 -6.71 -17.24
C LEU A 687 9.12 -7.07 -18.46
N PHE A 688 7.95 -6.45 -18.62
CA PHE A 688 6.99 -6.69 -19.69
C PHE A 688 6.67 -5.38 -20.39
N ASP A 689 6.29 -5.47 -21.67
CA ASP A 689 5.72 -4.32 -22.36
C ASP A 689 4.27 -4.16 -21.93
N VAL A 690 4.07 -3.44 -20.82
CA VAL A 690 2.74 -3.23 -20.23
C VAL A 690 1.91 -2.24 -21.02
N GLN A 691 2.46 -1.54 -22.03
CA GLN A 691 1.69 -0.63 -22.90
C GLN A 691 1.05 -1.37 -24.08
N THR A 692 0.59 -2.59 -23.82
CA THR A 692 -0.03 -3.48 -24.79
C THR A 692 -1.44 -3.82 -24.34
N HIS A 693 -2.27 -4.28 -25.28
CA HIS A 693 -3.65 -4.69 -24.97
C HIS A 693 -3.69 -5.78 -23.90
N GLY A 694 -2.72 -6.71 -23.89
CA GLY A 694 -2.62 -7.80 -22.92
C GLY A 694 -2.40 -7.39 -21.46
N TRP A 695 -2.17 -6.11 -21.18
CA TRP A 695 -2.01 -5.58 -19.82
C TRP A 695 -2.97 -4.43 -19.51
N MET A 696 -3.17 -3.51 -20.46
CA MET A 696 -3.94 -2.28 -20.22
C MET A 696 -5.38 -2.35 -20.72
N ASN A 697 -5.76 -3.43 -21.41
CA ASN A 697 -7.09 -3.54 -22.03
C ASN A 697 -7.77 -4.90 -21.78
N VAL A 698 -7.34 -5.65 -20.75
CA VAL A 698 -7.92 -6.96 -20.42
C VAL A 698 -8.80 -6.85 -19.18
N HIS A 699 -9.99 -7.45 -19.24
CA HIS A 699 -10.91 -7.53 -18.12
C HIS A 699 -11.38 -8.98 -17.94
N ALA A 700 -11.21 -9.51 -16.74
CA ALA A 700 -11.49 -10.91 -16.44
C ALA A 700 -12.57 -11.09 -15.37
N ALA A 701 -13.19 -12.27 -15.44
CA ALA A 701 -13.95 -12.85 -14.34
C ALA A 701 -13.14 -14.00 -13.74
N HIS A 702 -12.95 -13.99 -12.41
CA HIS A 702 -12.28 -15.09 -11.71
C HIS A 702 -13.25 -15.83 -10.79
N LEU A 703 -13.08 -17.16 -10.73
CA LEU A 703 -13.83 -18.03 -9.83
C LEU A 703 -12.89 -18.71 -8.85
N ASN A 704 -13.07 -18.40 -7.56
CA ASN A 704 -12.28 -18.92 -6.45
C ASN A 704 -13.02 -20.06 -5.74
N LEU A 705 -12.40 -21.24 -5.68
CA LEU A 705 -12.99 -22.47 -5.09
C LEU A 705 -12.08 -23.05 -3.98
N PRO A 706 -12.61 -23.41 -2.79
CA PRO A 706 -11.81 -23.99 -1.73
C PRO A 706 -11.11 -25.29 -2.16
N MET A 707 -9.83 -25.45 -1.78
CA MET A 707 -9.06 -26.64 -2.15
C MET A 707 -9.46 -27.90 -1.38
N GLY A 708 -9.95 -27.76 -0.13
CA GLY A 708 -10.15 -28.91 0.76
C GLY A 708 -8.83 -29.61 1.12
N GLY A 709 -8.84 -30.94 1.14
CA GLY A 709 -7.63 -31.74 1.31
C GLY A 709 -6.82 -31.90 0.02
N GLU A 710 -5.56 -32.33 0.10
CA GLU A 710 -4.66 -32.45 -1.06
C GLU A 710 -5.25 -33.31 -2.19
N GLU A 711 -5.83 -34.46 -1.86
CA GLU A 711 -6.46 -35.36 -2.85
C GLU A 711 -7.61 -34.66 -3.59
N ASP A 712 -8.43 -33.88 -2.88
CA ASP A 712 -9.54 -33.15 -3.49
C ASP A 712 -9.05 -32.01 -4.36
N ALA A 713 -8.02 -31.28 -3.89
CA ALA A 713 -7.40 -30.19 -4.63
C ALA A 713 -6.78 -30.69 -5.94
N VAL A 714 -6.04 -31.80 -5.91
CA VAL A 714 -5.45 -32.44 -7.09
C VAL A 714 -6.53 -32.95 -8.05
N ALA A 715 -7.60 -33.56 -7.53
CA ALA A 715 -8.73 -34.00 -8.36
C ALA A 715 -9.46 -32.82 -9.01
N MET A 716 -9.61 -31.70 -8.30
CA MET A 716 -10.21 -30.47 -8.81
C MET A 716 -9.32 -29.80 -9.86
N HIS A 717 -8.01 -29.73 -9.65
CA HIS A 717 -7.06 -29.21 -10.64
C HIS A 717 -7.02 -30.07 -11.90
N THR A 718 -7.00 -31.38 -11.76
CA THR A 718 -7.10 -32.32 -12.89
C THR A 718 -8.45 -32.16 -13.62
N ALA A 719 -9.54 -31.92 -12.89
CA ALA A 719 -10.82 -31.59 -13.51
C ALA A 719 -10.79 -30.26 -14.26
N ALA A 720 -10.05 -29.25 -13.78
CA ALA A 720 -9.85 -27.98 -14.46
C ALA A 720 -9.09 -28.15 -15.78
N THR A 721 -8.03 -28.97 -15.80
CA THR A 721 -7.33 -29.38 -17.03
C THR A 721 -8.28 -29.94 -18.09
N LEU A 722 -9.35 -30.63 -17.67
CA LEU A 722 -10.33 -31.26 -18.58
C LEU A 722 -11.48 -30.32 -19.00
N LEU A 723 -11.64 -29.18 -18.32
CA LEU A 723 -12.74 -28.23 -18.54
C LEU A 723 -12.28 -26.97 -19.28
N ILE A 724 -11.16 -26.38 -18.83
CA ILE A 724 -10.59 -25.13 -19.36
C ILE A 724 -10.49 -25.08 -20.88
N PRO A 725 -10.11 -26.16 -21.59
CA PRO A 725 -10.03 -26.14 -23.05
C PRO A 725 -11.27 -25.63 -23.77
N TYR A 726 -12.45 -25.82 -23.18
CA TYR A 726 -13.72 -25.49 -23.83
C TYR A 726 -14.35 -24.21 -23.29
N LEU A 727 -13.78 -23.58 -22.25
CA LEU A 727 -14.35 -22.37 -21.65
C LEU A 727 -14.32 -21.13 -22.56
N PRO A 728 -13.31 -20.89 -23.43
CA PRO A 728 -13.34 -19.76 -24.36
C PRO A 728 -14.56 -19.81 -25.30
N ALA A 729 -14.96 -21.01 -25.72
CA ALA A 729 -16.14 -21.22 -26.56
C ALA A 729 -17.47 -20.86 -25.88
N LEU A 730 -17.48 -20.75 -24.54
CA LEU A 730 -18.63 -20.32 -23.75
C LEU A 730 -18.53 -18.85 -23.33
N ALA A 731 -17.35 -18.44 -22.85
CA ALA A 731 -17.16 -17.21 -22.08
C ALA A 731 -16.51 -16.07 -22.86
N ALA A 732 -16.08 -16.26 -24.11
CA ALA A 732 -15.46 -15.18 -24.88
C ALA A 732 -16.39 -13.97 -25.03
N SER A 733 -15.90 -12.79 -24.69
CA SER A 733 -16.62 -11.52 -24.81
C SER A 733 -15.76 -10.39 -25.37
N SER A 734 -14.53 -10.65 -25.81
CA SER A 734 -13.62 -9.68 -26.42
C SER A 734 -13.49 -9.84 -27.96
N PRO A 735 -14.49 -9.46 -28.77
CA PRO A 735 -14.42 -9.57 -30.23
C PRO A 735 -13.59 -8.47 -30.91
N MET A 736 -13.31 -7.37 -30.20
CA MET A 736 -12.79 -6.13 -30.77
C MET A 736 -11.67 -5.53 -29.93
N HIS A 737 -10.71 -4.91 -30.61
CA HIS A 737 -9.81 -3.88 -30.11
C HIS A 737 -9.32 -3.04 -31.30
N ASP A 738 -8.74 -1.86 -31.03
CA ASP A 738 -8.28 -0.90 -32.06
C ASP A 738 -9.37 -0.44 -33.06
N GLY A 739 -10.65 -0.58 -32.70
CA GLY A 739 -11.78 -0.24 -33.56
C GLY A 739 -12.13 -1.33 -34.57
N GLU A 740 -11.52 -2.51 -34.50
CA GLU A 740 -11.66 -3.57 -35.49
C GLU A 740 -12.12 -4.90 -34.89
N LEU A 741 -12.82 -5.72 -35.68
CA LEU A 741 -13.10 -7.12 -35.34
C LEU A 741 -11.83 -7.94 -35.44
N GLN A 742 -11.50 -8.64 -34.36
CA GLN A 742 -10.29 -9.45 -34.31
C GLN A 742 -10.48 -10.81 -34.97
N PRO A 743 -9.42 -11.52 -35.39
CA PRO A 743 -9.56 -12.85 -35.96
C PRO A 743 -10.06 -13.91 -34.95
N SER A 744 -9.66 -13.81 -33.69
CA SER A 744 -10.01 -14.79 -32.65
C SER A 744 -11.34 -14.46 -31.97
N ALA A 745 -12.15 -15.48 -31.69
CA ALA A 745 -13.35 -15.34 -30.86
C ALA A 745 -13.00 -14.72 -29.49
N ASP A 746 -11.87 -15.10 -28.90
CA ASP A 746 -11.38 -14.57 -27.63
C ASP A 746 -10.04 -13.83 -27.85
N ALA A 747 -10.11 -12.52 -28.12
CA ALA A 747 -8.92 -11.68 -28.27
C ALA A 747 -8.10 -11.55 -26.97
N ARG A 748 -8.76 -11.52 -25.80
CA ARG A 748 -8.07 -11.38 -24.51
C ARG A 748 -7.12 -12.54 -24.25
N LEU A 749 -7.59 -13.78 -24.41
CA LEU A 749 -6.76 -14.96 -24.24
C LEU A 749 -5.70 -15.10 -25.35
N ALA A 750 -5.98 -14.62 -26.56
CA ALA A 750 -4.97 -14.55 -27.62
C ALA A 750 -3.80 -13.62 -27.22
N TRP A 751 -4.09 -12.44 -26.68
CA TRP A 751 -3.07 -11.51 -26.17
C TRP A 751 -2.30 -12.08 -24.98
N ILE A 752 -2.95 -12.78 -24.06
CA ILE A 752 -2.30 -13.41 -22.90
C ILE A 752 -1.26 -14.45 -23.35
N LEU A 753 -1.57 -15.26 -24.37
CA LEU A 753 -0.63 -16.23 -24.94
C LEU A 753 0.61 -15.56 -25.55
N GLU A 754 0.45 -14.36 -26.12
CA GLU A 754 1.54 -13.62 -26.76
C GLU A 754 2.42 -12.86 -25.76
N HIS A 755 1.84 -12.15 -24.79
CA HIS A 755 2.58 -11.21 -23.93
C HIS A 755 3.43 -11.91 -22.86
N GLN A 756 3.02 -13.12 -22.49
CA GLN A 756 3.75 -13.95 -21.55
C GLN A 756 4.93 -14.69 -22.20
N ALA A 757 5.16 -14.52 -23.51
CA ALA A 757 6.28 -15.13 -24.23
C ALA A 757 7.67 -14.76 -23.67
N ARG A 758 7.78 -13.64 -22.93
CA ARG A 758 9.04 -13.25 -22.26
C ARG A 758 9.40 -14.15 -21.09
N ILE A 759 8.40 -14.70 -20.39
CA ILE A 759 8.59 -15.65 -19.27
C ILE A 759 7.53 -16.76 -19.39
N PRO A 760 7.70 -17.72 -20.32
CA PRO A 760 6.70 -18.75 -20.61
C PRO A 760 6.33 -19.61 -19.39
N GLU A 761 7.25 -19.75 -18.43
CA GLU A 761 7.01 -20.51 -17.20
C GLU A 761 5.88 -19.93 -16.33
N SER A 762 5.58 -18.63 -16.48
CA SER A 762 4.52 -17.91 -15.76
C SER A 762 3.12 -18.43 -16.11
N CYS A 763 2.84 -18.69 -17.39
CA CYS A 763 1.53 -19.08 -17.89
C CYS A 763 1.46 -20.54 -18.37
N GLY A 764 2.62 -21.16 -18.66
CA GLY A 764 2.66 -22.43 -19.37
C GLY A 764 1.88 -22.33 -20.68
N GLU A 765 0.99 -23.30 -20.91
CA GLU A 765 0.10 -23.34 -22.08
C GLU A 765 -1.33 -22.86 -21.77
N LEU A 766 -1.50 -22.11 -20.66
CA LEU A 766 -2.78 -21.76 -20.00
C LEU A 766 -3.62 -22.95 -19.53
N VAL A 767 -3.69 -24.05 -20.29
CA VAL A 767 -4.29 -25.30 -19.84
C VAL A 767 -3.41 -25.91 -18.73
N PRO A 768 -3.92 -26.09 -17.49
CA PRO A 768 -3.10 -26.55 -16.38
C PRO A 768 -2.52 -27.95 -16.61
N GLU A 769 -1.25 -28.14 -16.29
CA GLU A 769 -0.54 -29.41 -16.41
C GLU A 769 -1.01 -30.43 -15.35
N TYR A 770 -0.92 -31.72 -15.63
CA TYR A 770 -1.26 -32.73 -14.63
C TYR A 770 -0.24 -32.75 -13.47
N VAL A 771 -0.76 -32.68 -12.25
CA VAL A 771 0.02 -32.77 -11.00
C VAL A 771 -0.55 -33.87 -10.11
N GLY A 772 0.32 -34.58 -9.38
CA GLY A 772 -0.08 -35.68 -8.49
C GLY A 772 -0.23 -35.30 -7.01
N SER A 773 0.35 -34.18 -6.59
CA SER A 773 0.34 -33.69 -5.19
C SER A 773 0.70 -32.20 -5.14
N PHE A 774 0.58 -31.56 -3.97
CA PHE A 774 1.09 -30.21 -3.76
C PHE A 774 2.61 -30.14 -3.90
N GLY A 775 3.33 -31.20 -3.51
CA GLY A 775 4.77 -31.32 -3.75
C GLY A 775 5.09 -31.33 -5.24
N ASP A 776 4.33 -32.09 -6.03
CA ASP A 776 4.48 -32.15 -7.48
C ASP A 776 4.16 -30.81 -8.15
N TYR A 777 3.10 -30.12 -7.70
CA TYR A 777 2.77 -28.78 -8.17
C TYR A 777 3.89 -27.77 -7.88
N ARG A 778 4.43 -27.76 -6.66
CA ARG A 778 5.57 -26.87 -6.33
C ARG A 778 6.77 -27.15 -7.21
N LYS A 779 7.09 -28.43 -7.46
CA LYS A 779 8.25 -28.85 -8.25
C LYS A 779 8.10 -28.59 -9.75
N LYS A 780 6.93 -28.86 -10.33
CA LYS A 780 6.70 -28.76 -11.79
C LYS A 780 6.27 -27.36 -12.24
N ILE A 781 5.58 -26.61 -11.37
CA ILE A 781 4.94 -25.34 -11.73
C ILE A 781 5.68 -24.17 -11.07
N LEU A 782 5.68 -24.11 -9.74
CA LEU A 782 6.18 -22.93 -9.02
C LEU A 782 7.70 -22.80 -9.09
N GLN A 783 8.45 -23.90 -8.94
CA GLN A 783 9.91 -23.87 -8.92
C GLN A 783 10.51 -23.42 -10.26
N PRO A 784 10.09 -23.92 -11.44
CA PRO A 784 10.57 -23.40 -12.72
C PRO A 784 10.22 -21.93 -12.94
N MET A 785 9.00 -21.53 -12.55
CA MET A 785 8.54 -20.15 -12.63
C MET A 785 9.39 -19.19 -11.78
N TYR A 786 9.65 -19.55 -10.51
CA TYR A 786 10.52 -18.76 -9.65
C TYR A 786 11.97 -18.77 -10.11
N ALA A 787 12.47 -19.90 -10.62
CA ALA A 787 13.82 -19.98 -11.19
C ALA A 787 13.97 -19.09 -12.44
N ALA A 788 12.91 -18.90 -13.23
CA ALA A 788 12.92 -17.97 -14.35
C ALA A 788 12.99 -16.52 -13.86
N LEU A 789 12.23 -16.16 -12.82
CA LEU A 789 12.31 -14.83 -12.19
C LEU A 789 13.67 -14.56 -11.53
N ASP A 790 14.24 -15.56 -10.86
CA ASP A 790 15.52 -15.45 -10.15
C ASP A 790 16.71 -15.18 -11.12
N ARG A 791 16.53 -15.41 -12.44
CA ARG A 791 17.52 -15.06 -13.48
C ARG A 791 17.43 -13.61 -13.94
N LEU A 792 16.38 -12.88 -13.54
CA LEU A 792 16.12 -11.51 -13.98
C LEU A 792 16.48 -10.52 -12.86
N PRO A 793 17.15 -9.40 -13.18
CA PRO A 793 17.50 -8.40 -12.18
C PRO A 793 16.25 -7.75 -11.56
N ASP A 794 16.28 -7.58 -10.24
CA ASP A 794 15.26 -6.88 -9.45
C ASP A 794 13.81 -7.41 -9.59
N ALA A 795 13.63 -8.69 -9.97
CA ALA A 795 12.33 -9.32 -10.13
C ALA A 795 11.68 -9.79 -8.80
N GLY A 796 12.36 -9.58 -7.67
CA GLY A 796 11.93 -10.09 -6.36
C GLY A 796 10.54 -9.64 -5.91
N ALA A 797 10.07 -8.47 -6.37
CA ALA A 797 8.75 -7.94 -6.01
C ALA A 797 7.58 -8.76 -6.58
N ILE A 798 7.78 -9.46 -7.70
CA ILE A 798 6.75 -10.31 -8.33
C ILE A 798 6.99 -11.80 -8.08
N ARG A 799 7.95 -12.15 -7.23
CA ARG A 799 8.31 -13.54 -6.90
C ARG A 799 7.30 -14.16 -5.93
N HIS A 800 6.07 -14.35 -6.39
CA HIS A 800 4.94 -14.84 -5.60
C HIS A 800 4.01 -15.73 -6.43
N ASP A 801 3.10 -16.44 -5.78
CA ASP A 801 2.09 -17.28 -6.46
C ASP A 801 1.05 -16.47 -7.29
N PHE A 802 1.02 -15.13 -7.16
CA PHE A 802 0.19 -14.28 -8.02
C PHE A 802 0.74 -14.12 -9.43
N PHE A 803 2.04 -14.35 -9.61
CA PHE A 803 2.69 -14.32 -10.92
C PHE A 803 2.28 -15.51 -11.82
N ASN A 804 1.70 -16.56 -11.26
CA ASN A 804 1.20 -17.70 -12.03
C ASN A 804 -0.07 -17.32 -12.80
N ALA A 805 0.04 -17.29 -14.13
CA ALA A 805 -1.01 -16.89 -15.06
C ALA A 805 -1.70 -18.06 -15.76
N ARG A 806 -1.54 -19.31 -15.26
CA ARG A 806 -2.27 -20.47 -15.79
C ARG A 806 -3.78 -20.30 -15.61
N GLY A 807 -4.55 -20.99 -16.46
CA GLY A 807 -6.00 -20.93 -16.46
C GLY A 807 -6.68 -21.46 -15.20
N ALA A 808 -6.00 -22.31 -14.43
CA ALA A 808 -6.31 -22.58 -13.04
C ALA A 808 -5.05 -22.68 -12.18
N VAL A 809 -5.07 -22.06 -11.00
CA VAL A 809 -3.91 -21.95 -10.11
C VAL A 809 -4.26 -22.24 -8.66
N PHE A 810 -3.35 -22.87 -7.93
CA PHE A 810 -3.48 -22.99 -6.48
C PHE A 810 -2.92 -21.74 -5.79
N LYS A 811 -3.79 -21.06 -5.04
CA LYS A 811 -3.43 -19.98 -4.12
C LYS A 811 -3.29 -20.57 -2.72
N PHE A 812 -2.09 -21.01 -2.37
CA PHE A 812 -1.85 -21.68 -1.09
C PHE A 812 -2.12 -20.76 0.10
N SER A 813 -1.82 -19.47 -0.03
CA SER A 813 -2.11 -18.42 0.96
C SER A 813 -3.62 -18.28 1.23
N ARG A 814 -4.45 -18.39 0.20
CA ARG A 814 -5.93 -18.29 0.28
C ARG A 814 -6.63 -19.63 0.47
N ARG A 815 -5.89 -20.75 0.43
CA ARG A 815 -6.41 -22.13 0.45
C ARG A 815 -7.48 -22.40 -0.63
N ALA A 816 -7.34 -21.76 -1.79
CA ALA A 816 -8.28 -21.83 -2.91
C ALA A 816 -7.58 -22.18 -4.23
N MET A 817 -8.34 -22.73 -5.17
CA MET A 817 -7.99 -22.79 -6.58
C MET A 817 -8.78 -21.71 -7.32
N GLU A 818 -8.11 -20.93 -8.13
CA GLU A 818 -8.68 -19.83 -8.89
C GLU A 818 -8.73 -20.21 -10.37
N VAL A 819 -9.87 -20.02 -11.04
CA VAL A 819 -10.05 -20.20 -12.49
C VAL A 819 -10.02 -18.82 -13.16
N ARG A 820 -9.15 -18.64 -14.16
CA ARG A 820 -8.74 -17.30 -14.67
C ARG A 820 -8.96 -17.07 -16.17
N VAL A 821 -9.59 -18.00 -16.88
CA VAL A 821 -9.78 -17.95 -18.35
C VAL A 821 -11.13 -17.36 -18.78
N LEU A 822 -11.87 -16.74 -17.88
CA LEU A 822 -13.20 -16.22 -18.18
C LEU A 822 -13.10 -14.72 -18.44
N ASP A 823 -13.74 -14.25 -19.51
CA ASP A 823 -13.90 -12.81 -19.72
C ASP A 823 -15.07 -12.29 -18.87
N THR A 824 -15.02 -11.02 -18.48
CA THR A 824 -16.20 -10.33 -17.95
C THR A 824 -17.33 -10.31 -19.00
N GLN A 825 -18.56 -10.63 -18.62
CA GLN A 825 -19.72 -10.70 -19.52
C GLN A 825 -20.49 -9.38 -19.57
N GLU A 826 -21.59 -9.35 -20.33
CA GLU A 826 -22.45 -8.16 -20.48
C GLU A 826 -23.11 -7.70 -19.17
N CYS A 827 -23.28 -8.61 -18.21
CA CYS A 827 -23.81 -8.32 -16.88
C CYS A 827 -23.48 -9.43 -15.88
N VAL A 828 -23.57 -9.09 -14.59
CA VAL A 828 -23.22 -9.98 -13.46
C VAL A 828 -23.99 -11.30 -13.51
N LYS A 829 -25.27 -11.30 -13.91
CA LYS A 829 -26.07 -12.51 -14.07
C LYS A 829 -25.44 -13.50 -15.05
N MET A 830 -24.85 -13.01 -16.14
CA MET A 830 -24.19 -13.85 -17.13
C MET A 830 -22.82 -14.34 -16.64
N ASP A 831 -22.05 -13.49 -15.94
CA ASP A 831 -20.83 -13.93 -15.24
C ASP A 831 -21.11 -15.07 -14.25
N VAL A 832 -22.19 -14.92 -13.47
CA VAL A 832 -22.65 -15.92 -12.50
C VAL A 832 -23.12 -17.19 -13.21
N ALA A 833 -23.78 -17.08 -14.37
CA ALA A 833 -24.18 -18.25 -15.15
C ALA A 833 -22.99 -19.08 -15.62
N VAL A 834 -21.94 -18.42 -16.11
CA VAL A 834 -20.68 -19.06 -16.47
C VAL A 834 -20.01 -19.68 -15.23
N ALA A 835 -19.94 -18.95 -14.11
CA ALA A 835 -19.35 -19.44 -12.87
C ALA A 835 -20.09 -20.68 -12.30
N VAL A 836 -21.43 -20.70 -12.35
CA VAL A 836 -22.25 -21.85 -11.92
C VAL A 836 -21.98 -23.05 -12.81
N PHE A 837 -21.88 -22.87 -14.13
CA PHE A 837 -21.50 -23.91 -15.06
C PHE A 837 -20.12 -24.47 -14.71
N VAL A 838 -19.11 -23.61 -14.53
CA VAL A 838 -17.74 -24.01 -14.19
C VAL A 838 -17.69 -24.77 -12.86
N ARG A 839 -18.24 -24.22 -11.78
CA ARG A 839 -18.27 -24.87 -10.45
C ARG A 839 -18.92 -26.25 -10.52
N SER A 840 -20.05 -26.35 -11.22
CA SER A 840 -20.83 -27.59 -11.32
C SER A 840 -20.14 -28.64 -12.19
N ALA A 841 -19.56 -28.24 -13.32
CA ALA A 841 -18.79 -29.12 -14.20
C ALA A 841 -17.51 -29.62 -13.50
N LEU A 842 -16.78 -28.74 -12.81
CA LEU A 842 -15.62 -29.13 -12.01
C LEU A 842 -15.99 -30.12 -10.91
N ARG A 843 -17.09 -29.87 -10.16
CA ARG A 843 -17.56 -30.79 -9.11
C ARG A 843 -17.88 -32.17 -9.67
N TYR A 844 -18.54 -32.22 -10.83
CA TYR A 844 -18.86 -33.47 -11.52
C TYR A 844 -17.59 -34.22 -11.97
N LEU A 845 -16.67 -33.52 -12.64
CA LEU A 845 -15.42 -34.09 -13.15
C LEU A 845 -14.48 -34.53 -12.02
N ALA A 846 -14.28 -33.70 -11.00
CA ALA A 846 -13.39 -34.00 -9.87
C ALA A 846 -13.84 -35.26 -9.12
N SER A 847 -15.16 -35.44 -8.89
CA SER A 847 -15.67 -36.67 -8.28
C SER A 847 -15.34 -37.92 -9.11
N ARG A 848 -15.30 -37.79 -10.44
CA ARG A 848 -15.04 -38.91 -11.36
C ARG A 848 -13.53 -39.19 -11.47
N VAL A 849 -12.71 -38.15 -11.50
CA VAL A 849 -11.24 -38.24 -11.42
C VAL A 849 -10.83 -38.96 -10.15
N LYS A 850 -11.32 -38.52 -8.99
CA LYS A 850 -11.03 -39.14 -7.68
C LYS A 850 -11.40 -40.62 -7.62
N LYS A 851 -12.45 -41.03 -8.34
CA LYS A 851 -12.90 -42.43 -8.42
C LYS A 851 -12.18 -43.25 -9.51
N GLY A 852 -11.18 -42.69 -10.18
CA GLY A 852 -10.47 -43.34 -11.30
C GLY A 852 -11.38 -43.65 -12.50
N ARG A 853 -12.53 -42.97 -12.64
CA ARG A 853 -13.53 -43.25 -13.69
C ARG A 853 -13.27 -42.51 -15.00
N ILE A 854 -12.12 -41.87 -15.10
CA ILE A 854 -11.75 -40.97 -16.16
C ILE A 854 -10.31 -41.30 -16.59
N ALA A 855 -10.14 -41.79 -17.81
CA ALA A 855 -8.83 -41.91 -18.43
C ALA A 855 -8.38 -40.52 -18.90
N LEU A 856 -7.24 -40.04 -18.43
CA LEU A 856 -6.71 -38.71 -18.73
C LEU A 856 -6.14 -38.67 -20.15
N PRO A 857 -6.64 -37.80 -21.06
CA PRO A 857 -6.05 -37.63 -22.37
C PRO A 857 -4.68 -36.94 -22.26
N PRO A 858 -3.80 -37.12 -23.26
CA PRO A 858 -2.58 -36.34 -23.39
C PRO A 858 -2.86 -34.84 -23.27
N HIS A 859 -2.06 -34.14 -22.46
CA HIS A 859 -2.22 -32.71 -22.19
C HIS A 859 -2.11 -31.87 -23.47
N ALA A 860 -1.21 -32.22 -24.39
CA ALA A 860 -1.04 -31.52 -25.67
C ALA A 860 -2.33 -31.46 -26.52
N LEU A 861 -3.18 -32.50 -26.49
CA LEU A 861 -4.46 -32.49 -27.21
C LEU A 861 -5.45 -31.50 -26.58
N LEU A 862 -5.41 -31.33 -25.26
CA LEU A 862 -6.24 -30.36 -24.56
C LEU A 862 -5.78 -28.92 -24.84
N VAL A 863 -4.48 -28.71 -25.01
CA VAL A 863 -3.93 -27.42 -25.48
C VAL A 863 -4.36 -27.12 -26.91
N GLU A 864 -4.40 -28.13 -27.79
CA GLU A 864 -4.90 -27.98 -29.17
C GLU A 864 -6.39 -27.59 -29.17
N ASP A 865 -7.22 -28.29 -28.40
CA ASP A 865 -8.64 -27.98 -28.23
C ASP A 865 -8.85 -26.55 -27.69
N PHE A 866 -8.04 -26.14 -26.70
CA PHE A 866 -8.09 -24.80 -26.12
C PHE A 866 -7.77 -23.70 -27.14
N ARG A 867 -6.67 -23.86 -27.88
CA ARG A 867 -6.28 -22.90 -28.94
C ARG A 867 -7.30 -22.85 -30.06
N ALA A 868 -7.96 -23.96 -30.39
CA ALA A 868 -9.06 -23.97 -31.35
C ALA A 868 -10.27 -23.19 -30.81
N CYS A 869 -10.65 -23.36 -29.54
CA CYS A 869 -11.75 -22.63 -28.93
C CYS A 869 -11.49 -21.11 -28.83
N ILE A 870 -10.25 -20.69 -28.54
CA ILE A 870 -9.87 -19.26 -28.56
C ILE A 870 -10.10 -18.65 -29.95
N ARG A 871 -9.71 -19.36 -31.01
CA ARG A 871 -9.85 -18.85 -32.38
C ARG A 871 -11.30 -18.87 -32.86
N ASP A 872 -11.96 -20.02 -32.75
CA ASP A 872 -13.18 -20.30 -33.49
C ASP A 872 -14.45 -20.35 -32.60
N GLY A 873 -14.30 -20.12 -31.30
CA GLY A 873 -15.41 -20.06 -30.34
C GLY A 873 -16.21 -21.36 -30.29
N SER A 874 -17.54 -21.26 -30.20
CA SER A 874 -18.45 -22.42 -30.12
C SER A 874 -18.35 -23.37 -31.31
N ARG A 875 -17.91 -22.90 -32.48
CA ARG A 875 -17.81 -23.65 -33.73
C ARG A 875 -16.45 -24.34 -33.94
N ALA A 876 -15.53 -24.22 -32.99
CA ALA A 876 -14.21 -24.84 -33.08
C ALA A 876 -14.31 -26.36 -33.27
N ARG A 877 -13.48 -26.92 -34.15
CA ARG A 877 -13.33 -28.37 -34.33
C ARG A 877 -12.30 -28.89 -33.33
N VAL A 878 -12.77 -29.67 -32.36
CA VAL A 878 -11.98 -30.15 -31.22
C VAL A 878 -11.96 -31.68 -31.16
N LEU A 879 -10.89 -32.26 -30.63
CA LEU A 879 -10.77 -33.71 -30.50
C LEU A 879 -11.71 -34.25 -29.44
N ALA A 880 -11.84 -33.55 -28.31
CA ALA A 880 -12.73 -33.86 -27.20
C ALA A 880 -12.97 -35.38 -27.01
N PRO A 881 -11.93 -36.16 -26.64
CA PRO A 881 -11.90 -37.62 -26.77
C PRO A 881 -12.94 -38.37 -25.92
N ARG A 882 -13.67 -37.66 -25.05
CA ARG A 882 -14.70 -38.21 -24.17
C ARG A 882 -16.13 -37.82 -24.54
N VAL A 883 -16.28 -37.02 -25.59
CA VAL A 883 -17.57 -36.52 -26.05
C VAL A 883 -18.07 -37.44 -27.15
N ALA A 884 -19.30 -37.92 -27.01
CA ALA A 884 -19.99 -38.61 -28.10
C ALA A 884 -20.62 -37.56 -29.03
N GLY A 885 -20.50 -37.74 -30.33
CA GLY A 885 -21.02 -36.81 -31.33
C GLY A 885 -20.59 -37.22 -32.73
N ASP A 886 -21.14 -36.54 -33.74
CA ASP A 886 -20.75 -36.72 -35.13
C ASP A 886 -19.33 -36.19 -35.32
N ARG A 887 -18.40 -37.10 -35.64
CA ARG A 887 -16.99 -36.78 -35.83
C ARG A 887 -16.69 -36.57 -37.32
N ASP A 888 -15.85 -35.60 -37.62
CA ASP A 888 -15.30 -35.41 -38.97
C ASP A 888 -14.24 -36.48 -39.30
N ALA A 889 -13.64 -36.40 -40.49
CA ALA A 889 -12.66 -37.38 -40.99
C ALA A 889 -11.39 -37.42 -40.12
N GLU A 890 -11.05 -36.31 -39.46
CA GLU A 890 -9.95 -36.15 -38.52
C GLU A 890 -10.34 -36.56 -37.08
N GLY A 891 -11.58 -37.03 -36.89
CA GLY A 891 -12.08 -37.51 -35.61
C GLY A 891 -12.46 -36.39 -34.65
N ARG A 892 -12.73 -35.17 -35.10
CA ARG A 892 -13.08 -34.01 -34.26
C ARG A 892 -14.59 -33.78 -34.21
N VAL A 893 -15.07 -33.25 -33.09
CA VAL A 893 -16.45 -32.79 -32.87
C VAL A 893 -16.47 -31.26 -32.77
N GLU A 894 -17.65 -30.63 -32.78
CA GLU A 894 -17.75 -29.21 -32.49
C GLU A 894 -17.57 -28.94 -30.99
N ALA A 895 -16.90 -27.85 -30.61
CA ALA A 895 -16.70 -27.46 -29.20
C ALA A 895 -18.03 -27.32 -28.44
N ARG A 896 -19.08 -26.91 -29.15
CA ARG A 896 -20.47 -26.93 -28.67
C ARG A 896 -20.91 -28.29 -28.13
N ASP A 897 -20.58 -29.39 -28.79
CA ASP A 897 -20.93 -30.74 -28.33
C ASP A 897 -20.18 -31.11 -27.05
N ALA A 898 -18.93 -30.66 -26.92
CA ALA A 898 -18.16 -30.82 -25.69
C ALA A 898 -18.80 -30.04 -24.53
N LEU A 899 -19.22 -28.80 -24.77
CA LEU A 899 -19.93 -27.98 -23.79
C LEU A 899 -21.28 -28.59 -23.39
N ARG A 900 -22.06 -29.14 -24.33
CA ARG A 900 -23.31 -29.87 -24.04
C ARG A 900 -23.07 -31.08 -23.14
N ALA A 901 -22.03 -31.87 -23.42
CA ALA A 901 -21.67 -33.02 -22.59
C ALA A 901 -21.25 -32.60 -21.17
N LEU A 902 -20.49 -31.52 -21.05
CA LEU A 902 -20.10 -30.92 -19.76
C LEU A 902 -21.32 -30.37 -19.01
N LEU A 903 -22.25 -29.71 -19.69
CA LEU A 903 -23.50 -29.19 -19.13
C LEU A 903 -24.38 -30.32 -18.58
N ALA A 904 -24.48 -31.45 -19.29
CA ALA A 904 -25.20 -32.61 -18.80
C ALA A 904 -24.58 -33.18 -17.51
N GLY A 905 -23.26 -33.11 -17.36
CA GLY A 905 -22.55 -33.41 -16.12
C GLY A 905 -22.82 -32.38 -15.03
N ALA A 906 -22.73 -31.09 -15.37
CA ALA A 906 -22.99 -29.96 -14.47
C ALA A 906 -24.39 -30.03 -13.87
N ARG A 907 -25.43 -30.32 -14.66
CA ARG A 907 -26.82 -30.49 -14.19
C ARG A 907 -26.99 -31.57 -13.13
N ARG A 908 -26.11 -32.59 -13.10
CA ARG A 908 -26.12 -33.65 -12.06
C ARG A 908 -25.42 -33.21 -10.77
N ALA A 909 -24.61 -32.16 -10.83
CA ALA A 909 -23.78 -31.68 -9.73
C ALA A 909 -24.15 -30.25 -9.28
N VAL A 910 -25.08 -29.57 -9.95
CA VAL A 910 -25.50 -28.21 -9.59
C VAL A 910 -26.19 -28.18 -8.24
N ARG A 911 -26.11 -27.05 -7.55
CA ARG A 911 -26.94 -26.80 -6.38
C ARG A 911 -28.36 -26.43 -6.82
N ARG A 912 -29.34 -26.75 -5.97
CA ARG A 912 -30.77 -26.55 -6.32
C ARG A 912 -31.11 -25.08 -6.54
N ASP A 913 -30.53 -24.20 -5.73
CA ASP A 913 -30.67 -22.74 -5.78
C ASP A 913 -29.94 -22.10 -6.96
N GLU A 914 -29.03 -22.82 -7.61
CA GLU A 914 -28.25 -22.33 -8.76
C GLU A 914 -28.70 -22.97 -10.09
N ALA A 915 -29.68 -23.88 -10.07
CA ALA A 915 -30.03 -24.71 -11.22
C ALA A 915 -30.51 -23.89 -12.45
N SER A 916 -31.23 -22.79 -12.23
CA SER A 916 -31.74 -21.93 -13.31
C SER A 916 -30.64 -21.25 -14.11
N TYR A 917 -29.47 -21.01 -13.51
CA TYR A 917 -28.34 -20.42 -14.23
C TYR A 917 -27.74 -21.38 -15.27
N LEU A 918 -27.89 -22.69 -15.08
CA LEU A 918 -27.48 -23.65 -16.11
C LEU A 918 -28.39 -23.61 -17.34
N ASP A 919 -29.60 -23.09 -17.24
CA ASP A 919 -30.44 -22.87 -18.42
C ASP A 919 -29.97 -21.64 -19.22
N LEU A 920 -29.44 -20.60 -18.55
CA LEU A 920 -28.76 -19.50 -19.23
C LEU A 920 -27.48 -19.99 -19.92
N ALA A 921 -26.64 -20.76 -19.21
CA ALA A 921 -25.45 -21.37 -19.82
C ALA A 921 -25.82 -22.29 -20.99
N ALA A 922 -26.93 -23.03 -20.90
CA ALA A 922 -27.44 -23.84 -22.01
C ALA A 922 -27.78 -22.97 -23.23
N ARG A 923 -28.45 -21.83 -23.04
CA ARG A 923 -28.74 -20.90 -24.14
C ARG A 923 -27.46 -20.33 -24.74
N MET A 924 -26.49 -19.91 -23.93
CA MET A 924 -25.19 -19.44 -24.41
C MET A 924 -24.48 -20.48 -25.28
N ILE A 925 -24.49 -21.76 -24.89
CA ILE A 925 -23.90 -22.85 -25.69
C ILE A 925 -24.58 -22.94 -27.06
N GLU A 926 -25.89 -22.73 -27.14
CA GLU A 926 -26.63 -22.81 -28.40
C GLU A 926 -26.50 -21.55 -29.26
N THR A 927 -26.50 -20.37 -28.66
CA THR A 927 -26.43 -19.09 -29.37
C THR A 927 -25.01 -18.66 -29.72
N GLY A 928 -24.00 -19.26 -29.07
CA GLY A 928 -22.62 -18.81 -29.09
C GLY A 928 -22.32 -17.82 -27.96
N SER A 929 -21.03 -17.62 -27.71
CA SER A 929 -20.48 -16.67 -26.73
C SER A 929 -20.91 -15.22 -27.01
N LEU A 930 -20.72 -14.30 -26.05
CA LEU A 930 -21.04 -12.88 -26.26
C LEU A 930 -20.23 -12.30 -27.44
N SER A 931 -18.96 -12.67 -27.56
CA SER A 931 -18.12 -12.30 -28.70
C SER A 931 -18.72 -12.74 -30.03
N GLU A 932 -19.19 -13.99 -30.14
CA GLU A 932 -19.84 -14.50 -31.35
C GLU A 932 -21.14 -13.77 -31.68
N ARG A 933 -21.92 -13.37 -30.66
CA ARG A 933 -23.15 -12.59 -30.85
C ARG A 933 -22.85 -11.17 -31.35
N ILE A 934 -21.89 -10.48 -30.74
CA ILE A 934 -21.45 -9.14 -31.19
C ILE A 934 -20.93 -9.20 -32.63
N ARG A 935 -20.03 -10.15 -32.93
CA ARG A 935 -19.51 -10.41 -34.29
C ARG A 935 -20.64 -10.59 -35.30
N ALA A 936 -21.67 -11.34 -34.93
CA ALA A 936 -22.76 -11.63 -35.84
C ALA A 936 -23.70 -10.44 -36.08
N GLU A 937 -23.89 -9.55 -35.10
CA GLU A 937 -24.64 -8.30 -35.30
C GLU A 937 -23.83 -7.27 -36.10
N LEU A 938 -22.50 -7.30 -36.02
CA LEU A 938 -21.60 -6.42 -36.79
C LEU A 938 -21.28 -6.95 -38.20
N ALA A 939 -21.40 -8.25 -38.44
CA ALA A 939 -21.11 -8.86 -39.74
C ALA A 939 -21.81 -8.19 -40.94
N PRO A 940 -23.08 -7.74 -40.88
CA PRO A 940 -23.74 -7.06 -41.99
C PRO A 940 -23.14 -5.69 -42.36
N VAL A 941 -22.37 -5.07 -41.45
CA VAL A 941 -21.75 -3.76 -41.62
C VAL A 941 -20.22 -3.81 -41.60
N ALA A 942 -19.64 -5.02 -41.59
CA ALA A 942 -18.18 -5.19 -41.52
C ALA A 942 -17.44 -4.61 -42.74
N ASP A 943 -18.08 -4.59 -43.92
CA ASP A 943 -17.54 -4.00 -45.15
C ASP A 943 -18.02 -2.55 -45.39
N ALA A 944 -18.69 -1.93 -44.41
CA ALA A 944 -19.11 -0.53 -44.52
C ALA A 944 -17.91 0.42 -44.32
N ASP A 945 -18.10 1.72 -44.57
CA ASP A 945 -17.11 2.72 -44.19
C ASP A 945 -16.89 2.75 -42.66
N ASP A 946 -15.69 3.18 -42.25
CA ASP A 946 -15.24 3.16 -40.84
C ASP A 946 -16.22 3.86 -39.90
N GLU A 947 -16.87 4.94 -40.35
CA GLU A 947 -17.83 5.71 -39.55
C GLU A 947 -19.09 4.88 -39.25
N ARG A 948 -19.66 4.22 -40.27
CA ARG A 948 -20.84 3.35 -40.10
C ARG A 948 -20.54 2.13 -39.24
N PHE A 949 -19.40 1.50 -39.43
CA PHE A 949 -18.98 0.36 -38.62
C PHE A 949 -18.81 0.78 -37.14
N THR A 950 -18.10 1.88 -36.91
CA THR A 950 -17.85 2.42 -35.57
C THR A 950 -19.15 2.79 -34.87
N GLU A 951 -20.09 3.44 -35.56
CA GLU A 951 -21.39 3.80 -34.99
C GLU A 951 -22.23 2.57 -34.62
N ALA A 952 -22.24 1.54 -35.47
CA ALA A 952 -22.92 0.28 -35.17
C ALA A 952 -22.30 -0.42 -33.95
N ALA A 953 -20.97 -0.46 -33.84
CA ALA A 953 -20.26 -1.01 -32.70
C ALA A 953 -20.53 -0.20 -31.42
N ARG A 954 -20.43 1.13 -31.48
CA ARG A 954 -20.74 2.04 -30.37
C ARG A 954 -22.13 1.79 -29.82
N LYS A 955 -23.13 1.65 -30.69
CA LYS A 955 -24.50 1.34 -30.27
C LYS A 955 -24.59 0.02 -29.49
N ILE A 956 -23.93 -1.03 -29.98
CA ILE A 956 -23.90 -2.33 -29.29
C ILE A 956 -23.28 -2.17 -27.91
N TYR A 957 -22.10 -1.54 -27.80
CA TYR A 957 -21.43 -1.38 -26.50
C TYR A 957 -22.24 -0.52 -25.52
N ILE A 958 -22.97 0.51 -25.99
CA ILE A 958 -23.93 1.25 -25.15
C ILE A 958 -25.07 0.33 -24.67
N GLU A 959 -25.64 -0.50 -25.54
CA GLU A 959 -26.66 -1.49 -25.15
C GLU A 959 -26.11 -2.47 -24.09
N LEU A 960 -24.84 -2.88 -24.19
CA LEU A 960 -24.20 -3.74 -23.19
C LEU A 960 -24.01 -3.03 -21.84
N MET A 961 -23.64 -1.74 -21.84
CA MET A 961 -23.56 -0.95 -20.60
C MET A 961 -24.93 -0.83 -19.93
N ASP A 962 -26.00 -0.72 -20.71
CA ASP A 962 -27.37 -0.73 -20.21
C ASP A 962 -27.73 -2.11 -19.62
N CYS A 963 -27.28 -3.20 -20.25
CA CYS A 963 -27.42 -4.56 -19.72
C CYS A 963 -26.73 -4.75 -18.36
N LEU A 964 -25.53 -4.18 -18.18
CA LEU A 964 -24.80 -4.21 -16.91
C LEU A 964 -25.57 -3.47 -15.82
N GLU A 965 -26.10 -2.28 -16.11
CA GLU A 965 -26.88 -1.49 -15.15
C GLU A 965 -28.21 -2.15 -14.77
N ALA A 966 -28.89 -2.78 -15.72
CA ALA A 966 -30.14 -3.51 -15.49
C ALA A 966 -29.90 -4.90 -14.89
N ASN A 967 -28.68 -5.42 -14.96
CA ASN A 967 -28.33 -6.82 -14.70
C ASN A 967 -29.22 -7.81 -15.50
N GLU A 968 -29.40 -7.49 -16.78
CA GLU A 968 -30.20 -8.27 -17.73
C GLU A 968 -29.31 -8.78 -18.87
N PRO A 969 -29.50 -10.01 -19.35
CA PRO A 969 -28.73 -10.52 -20.49
C PRO A 969 -29.05 -9.73 -21.76
N TRP A 970 -28.06 -9.56 -22.64
CA TRP A 970 -28.28 -8.86 -23.91
C TRP A 970 -29.17 -9.70 -24.84
N ALA A 971 -30.43 -9.25 -25.01
CA ALA A 971 -31.51 -9.99 -25.67
C ALA A 971 -31.40 -10.02 -27.22
N ARG A 972 -30.25 -10.44 -27.74
CA ARG A 972 -29.99 -10.66 -29.17
C ARG A 972 -29.72 -12.13 -29.47
N ARG A 973 -30.17 -12.57 -30.64
CA ARG A 973 -30.07 -13.97 -31.13
C ARG A 973 -30.75 -15.03 -30.24
N GLY A 974 -31.84 -14.66 -29.55
CA GLY A 974 -32.71 -15.61 -28.87
C GLY A 974 -32.21 -16.09 -27.49
N LEU A 975 -31.30 -15.33 -26.87
CA LEU A 975 -30.94 -15.50 -25.47
C LEU A 975 -32.11 -15.16 -24.53
#